data_AF-W9YCG4-F1
#
_entry.id   AF-W9YCG4-F1
#
_cell.length_a   1.000
_cell.length_b   1.000
_cell.length_c   1.000
_cell.angle_alpha   90.00
_cell.angle_beta   90.00
_cell.angle_gamma   90.00
#
_symmetry.space_group_name_H-M   'P 1'
#
loop_
_entity.id
_entity.type
_entity.pdbx_description
1 polymer ?
#
loop_
_entity_poly.entity_id
_entity_poly.type
_entity_poly.pdbx_seq_one_letter_code
_entity_poly.pdbx_strand_id
1 'polypeptide(L)'
;MRLLKFDGQGEPTLTEFHDAIPPYAILSHTWGPDQDEVDFDDLQRGSFKNKAGYAKIRFCGEQARKDQLEYFWVDTCCINKADFNELHEAITSMFRWYRDAVKCYVYLSDVSRDQDDDYSRRTWKQAFRGSKWFTRGWTLQELIAPASVEFFSREEERLGNKATLEQQIHEVTGLPISLLRGESPVDQFTIEERMQWVRNRNTKKREDKAYCLLGIFGVFMPLIYGEGEENAFLRLQEEIDKLPRSKSLEGMDSWIREECYCPDNLKIVRLSGQELPMDQCYINLAIVRRHRQDAPASSSKIASKSSPFSLLSRLHITERGEQTQVPLSTLFGPCTGPSGGAKRPRRILIRGQAGMGKTTLCKKVVYDFTHNAMWADSFRRLLWIPLRKLKVQVEGSSIQDLFRDVFFLAHIDGASIARRLHERVVDSKNGRTLFVLDGLDEVSEDIPEDGGVFQLLLYLLNQPNVIITTRPDAVLPNRLYSPDLELETVGFYPDQVTAYLKKTFSGSQQAEQIDTFLKDHELIQGLVRVPILLDALCLTWEYGDSFRSVPDTMTAVYGAIEHKLWRKDIVRLNKIVGGRLLGGTTLRLALPSEIRGIVQNEMRLLETLAFTGLHANVINFTPHFLDTMCEHFEEPQSFPLLYRVLHNISFLRTSESAPENHGQSFHFLHLTFQEYFAARYFVRRWRSQSPLECLQPDNRSVEEISPASFLQKHKHQQNYNIMWRFVVGLLQPGEDDTRRFFKTIGEHSHIRHQRLIMQCLSEVSHSNSSNDLVLLRRELEDKTSEWLRLRDNFKFARYLASGMEFPRQMLDSILREGPDQAKISVLNALQSWPRLQPYIINSMGSLLDEKNNGVRSAAVEVLRGQSSLSDEILNQVVARLQDQDRDVRCDALGVLQGQSSLSDEILNQVVAQLQDEYWAVRYTALRVLRDQSSLSDEILNQVVAQLQDEYWEVRYKALHVLQVHSSLLSDEILNQVVARLQDQDRDVRCEALHVLRHQSSLSDEILNQVVARLQDENRAVRCTALYVLQVHSSLLSDEILNQVEARLQDQDSRVRSAAAALFERHRPSGTRLRLADLREDSPPE
;
A
#
# COMPACT_ATOMS: atom_id res chain seq x y z
N MET A 1 22.40 -1.82 39.96
CA MET A 1 23.87 -2.03 40.16
C MET A 1 24.37 -1.06 41.22
N ARG A 2 25.23 -1.50 42.15
CA ARG A 2 25.88 -0.61 43.14
C ARG A 2 27.32 -0.32 42.77
N LEU A 3 27.73 0.94 42.81
CA LEU A 3 29.10 1.39 42.56
C LEU A 3 29.68 2.04 43.81
N LEU A 4 31.00 2.04 43.92
CA LEU A 4 31.76 2.76 44.94
C LEU A 4 32.22 4.12 44.41
N LYS A 5 32.27 5.10 45.30
CA LYS A 5 32.99 6.36 45.10
C LYS A 5 33.72 6.73 46.38
N PHE A 6 34.84 7.44 46.27
CA PHE A 6 35.45 8.05 47.45
C PHE A 6 34.71 9.31 47.86
N ASP A 7 34.42 9.45 49.15
CA ASP A 7 33.85 10.66 49.71
C ASP A 7 34.92 11.76 49.93
N GLY A 8 34.50 12.90 50.51
CA GLY A 8 35.40 14.02 50.78
C GLY A 8 36.52 13.72 51.80
N GLN A 9 36.48 12.58 52.49
CA GLN A 9 37.51 12.10 53.41
C GLN A 9 38.39 11.01 52.78
N GLY A 10 38.11 10.60 51.55
CA GLY A 10 38.84 9.55 50.84
C GLY A 10 38.37 8.13 51.20
N GLU A 11 37.19 7.97 51.81
CA GLU A 11 36.63 6.69 52.20
C GLU A 11 35.63 6.16 51.17
N PRO A 12 35.59 4.84 50.88
CA PRO A 12 34.68 4.29 49.89
C PRO A 12 33.24 4.27 50.39
N THR A 13 32.32 4.78 49.58
CA THR A 13 30.88 4.81 49.84
C THR A 13 30.11 4.17 48.70
N LEU A 14 29.08 3.38 49.03
CA LEU A 14 28.21 2.69 48.06
C LEU A 14 27.12 3.64 47.55
N THR A 15 26.89 3.64 46.24
CA THR A 15 25.81 4.36 45.55
C THR A 15 25.08 3.40 44.61
N GLU A 16 23.75 3.41 44.63
CA GLU A 16 22.91 2.50 43.84
C GLU A 16 22.32 3.18 42.59
N PHE A 17 22.33 2.45 41.47
CA PHE A 17 21.85 2.91 40.16
C PHE A 17 20.92 1.87 39.53
N HIS A 18 19.80 2.31 38.95
CA HIS A 18 18.78 1.44 38.34
C HIS A 18 18.79 1.45 36.80
N ASP A 19 18.90 2.61 36.14
CA ASP A 19 18.86 2.70 34.66
C ASP A 19 20.10 3.40 34.05
N ALA A 20 20.42 4.62 34.49
CA ALA A 20 21.53 5.41 33.98
C ALA A 20 22.82 5.16 34.79
N ILE A 21 23.51 4.05 34.51
CA ILE A 21 24.78 3.70 35.17
C ILE A 21 25.89 4.65 34.66
N PRO A 22 26.57 5.42 35.52
CA PRO A 22 27.63 6.34 35.09
C PRO A 22 28.89 5.57 34.66
N PRO A 23 29.81 6.18 33.89
CA PRO A 23 31.10 5.56 33.57
C PRO A 23 31.87 5.15 34.82
N TYR A 24 32.38 3.92 34.84
CA TYR A 24 33.04 3.34 36.01
C TYR A 24 34.23 2.46 35.65
N ALA A 25 35.15 2.31 36.60
CA ALA A 25 36.21 1.30 36.58
C ALA A 25 35.76 0.01 37.28
N ILE A 26 36.34 -1.12 36.93
CA ILE A 26 36.01 -2.40 37.57
C ILE A 26 37.29 -3.12 38.02
N LEU A 27 37.28 -3.66 39.24
CA LEU A 27 38.40 -4.44 39.77
C LEU A 27 38.26 -5.92 39.41
N SER A 28 39.35 -6.50 38.92
CA SER A 28 39.54 -7.93 38.81
C SER A 28 40.71 -8.34 39.71
N HIS A 29 40.49 -9.33 40.59
CA HIS A 29 41.50 -9.71 41.57
C HIS A 29 41.28 -11.15 42.07
N THR A 30 42.28 -11.69 42.76
CA THR A 30 42.14 -12.97 43.48
C THR A 30 41.74 -12.72 44.93
N TRP A 31 40.70 -13.41 45.39
CA TRP A 31 40.29 -13.34 46.80
C TRP A 31 41.32 -14.01 47.71
N GLY A 32 41.57 -13.40 48.86
CA GLY A 32 42.29 -13.96 49.99
C GLY A 32 41.37 -14.79 50.89
N PRO A 33 41.80 -15.11 52.12
CA PRO A 33 40.94 -15.72 53.13
C PRO A 33 39.70 -14.86 53.42
N ASP A 34 38.54 -15.50 53.61
CA ASP A 34 37.26 -14.78 53.74
C ASP A 34 37.27 -13.76 54.90
N GLN A 35 37.98 -14.04 56.00
CA GLN A 35 38.10 -13.10 57.13
C GLN A 35 38.88 -11.81 56.80
N ASP A 36 39.70 -11.84 55.75
CA ASP A 36 40.56 -10.73 55.35
C ASP A 36 39.95 -9.88 54.23
N GLU A 37 38.90 -10.37 53.55
CA GLU A 37 38.19 -9.64 52.50
C GLU A 37 37.13 -8.70 53.07
N VAL A 38 36.97 -7.54 52.42
CA VAL A 38 35.93 -6.57 52.75
C VAL A 38 34.65 -6.96 52.02
N ASP A 39 33.60 -7.23 52.78
CA ASP A 39 32.27 -7.55 52.26
C ASP A 39 31.32 -6.35 52.30
N PHE A 40 30.08 -6.57 51.85
CA PHE A 40 29.04 -5.54 51.82
C PHE A 40 28.68 -5.01 53.23
N ASP A 41 28.60 -5.91 54.22
CA ASP A 41 28.27 -5.56 55.61
C ASP A 41 29.38 -4.71 56.25
N ASP A 42 30.64 -5.01 55.95
CA ASP A 42 31.77 -4.22 56.44
C ASP A 42 31.74 -2.78 55.94
N LEU A 43 31.36 -2.56 54.68
CA LEU A 43 31.20 -1.23 54.11
C LEU A 43 30.03 -0.48 54.75
N GLN A 44 28.91 -1.16 55.00
CA GLN A 44 27.76 -0.53 55.68
C GLN A 44 28.07 -0.15 57.14
N ARG A 45 28.86 -0.96 57.85
CA ARG A 45 29.21 -0.74 59.26
C ARG A 45 30.47 0.10 59.46
N GLY A 46 31.23 0.38 58.41
CA GLY A 46 32.50 1.11 58.49
C GLY A 46 33.66 0.29 59.10
N SER A 47 33.56 -1.04 59.16
CA SER A 47 34.56 -1.93 59.79
C SER A 47 35.67 -2.42 58.86
N PHE A 48 35.77 -1.88 57.65
CA PHE A 48 36.64 -2.37 56.58
C PHE A 48 38.13 -2.02 56.73
N LYS A 49 38.49 -0.96 57.48
CA LYS A 49 39.87 -0.42 57.52
C LYS A 49 40.92 -1.39 58.07
N ASN A 50 40.51 -2.34 58.91
CA ASN A 50 41.42 -3.30 59.54
C ASN A 50 41.61 -4.59 58.71
N LYS A 51 40.88 -4.73 57.59
CA LYS A 51 40.93 -5.91 56.73
C LYS A 51 41.96 -5.75 55.63
N ALA A 52 42.77 -6.77 55.38
CA ALA A 52 43.83 -6.72 54.37
C ALA A 52 43.28 -6.50 52.94
N GLY A 53 42.06 -6.95 52.66
CA GLY A 53 41.35 -6.75 51.39
C GLY A 53 41.05 -5.28 51.08
N TYR A 54 41.03 -4.40 52.10
CA TYR A 54 40.81 -2.97 51.89
C TYR A 54 41.88 -2.33 50.99
N ALA A 55 43.12 -2.86 51.00
CA ALA A 55 44.18 -2.38 50.12
C ALA A 55 43.80 -2.45 48.64
N LYS A 56 43.06 -3.49 48.22
CA LYS A 56 42.63 -3.69 46.82
C LYS A 56 41.55 -2.69 46.42
N ILE A 57 40.62 -2.40 47.34
CA ILE A 57 39.57 -1.38 47.15
C ILE A 57 40.20 0.00 47.05
N ARG A 58 41.13 0.31 47.95
CA ARG A 58 41.88 1.57 47.94
C ARG A 58 42.62 1.76 46.61
N PHE A 59 43.38 0.75 46.20
CA PHE A 59 44.08 0.74 44.91
C PHE A 59 43.12 1.01 43.74
N CYS A 60 41.99 0.30 43.66
CA CYS A 60 41.03 0.46 42.57
C CYS A 60 40.48 1.90 42.50
N GLY A 61 40.06 2.46 43.63
CA GLY A 61 39.54 3.82 43.67
C GLY A 61 40.60 4.89 43.38
N GLU A 62 41.83 4.71 43.86
CA GLU A 62 42.93 5.64 43.58
C GLU A 62 43.32 5.61 42.10
N GLN A 63 43.34 4.42 41.49
CA GLN A 63 43.63 4.26 40.07
C GLN A 63 42.49 4.79 39.19
N ALA A 64 41.23 4.56 39.58
CA ALA A 64 40.06 5.15 38.92
C ALA A 64 40.13 6.68 38.93
N ARG A 65 40.49 7.28 40.07
CA ARG A 65 40.68 8.74 40.19
C ARG A 65 41.81 9.26 39.30
N LYS A 66 42.93 8.53 39.17
CA LYS A 66 44.02 8.89 38.23
C LYS A 66 43.55 8.88 36.77
N ASP A 67 42.65 7.96 36.44
CA ASP A 67 42.05 7.82 35.11
C ASP A 67 40.76 8.66 34.92
N GLN A 68 40.44 9.58 35.85
CA GLN A 68 39.30 10.49 35.80
C GLN A 68 37.92 9.79 35.84
N LEU A 69 37.85 8.64 36.50
CA LEU A 69 36.61 7.91 36.78
C LEU A 69 36.20 8.14 38.24
N GLU A 70 35.02 8.71 38.45
CA GLU A 70 34.48 8.97 39.80
C GLU A 70 34.02 7.67 40.49
N TYR A 71 33.48 6.74 39.70
CA TYR A 71 32.88 5.50 40.20
C TYR A 71 33.75 4.29 39.87
N PHE A 72 33.74 3.30 40.76
CA PHE A 72 34.39 2.02 40.54
C PHE A 72 33.60 0.86 41.18
N TRP A 73 33.87 -0.37 40.75
CA TRP A 73 33.14 -1.55 41.19
C TRP A 73 34.07 -2.65 41.67
N VAL A 74 33.71 -3.30 42.79
CA VAL A 74 34.43 -4.43 43.39
C VAL A 74 33.43 -5.50 43.83
N ASP A 75 33.57 -6.72 43.29
CA ASP A 75 32.65 -7.84 43.50
C ASP A 75 32.49 -8.28 44.96
N THR A 76 33.52 -8.09 45.79
CA THR A 76 33.49 -8.50 47.19
C THR A 76 32.48 -7.73 48.03
N CYS A 77 32.29 -6.44 47.73
CA CYS A 77 31.54 -5.52 48.58
C CYS A 77 30.44 -4.71 47.86
N CYS A 78 30.39 -4.71 46.52
CA CYS A 78 29.30 -4.13 45.75
C CYS A 78 28.07 -5.06 45.63
N ILE A 79 28.25 -6.36 45.93
CA ILE A 79 27.19 -7.37 45.89
C ILE A 79 26.89 -7.82 47.32
N ASN A 80 25.62 -7.75 47.73
CA ASN A 80 25.16 -8.39 48.96
C ASN A 80 25.02 -9.90 48.74
N LYS A 81 26.08 -10.64 49.07
CA LYS A 81 26.14 -12.10 48.90
C LYS A 81 25.21 -12.87 49.85
N ALA A 82 24.64 -12.22 50.87
CA ALA A 82 23.66 -12.83 51.77
C ALA A 82 22.25 -12.85 51.16
N ASP A 83 21.97 -11.98 50.19
CA ASP A 83 20.73 -12.00 49.41
C ASP A 83 20.90 -12.91 48.19
N PHE A 84 20.18 -14.04 48.19
CA PHE A 84 20.25 -15.02 47.10
C PHE A 84 19.74 -14.45 45.76
N ASN A 85 18.73 -13.59 45.78
CA ASN A 85 18.18 -13.00 44.57
C ASN A 85 19.18 -12.00 43.98
N GLU A 86 19.76 -11.16 44.83
CA GLU A 86 20.80 -10.21 44.39
C GLU A 86 22.05 -10.94 43.88
N LEU A 87 22.49 -11.98 44.58
CA LEU A 87 23.62 -12.81 44.16
C LEU A 87 23.35 -13.47 42.79
N HIS A 88 22.13 -13.97 42.58
CA HIS A 88 21.74 -14.56 41.30
C HIS A 88 21.72 -13.53 40.17
N GLU A 89 21.12 -12.36 40.40
CA GLU A 89 21.09 -11.25 39.46
C GLU A 89 22.51 -10.76 39.13
N ALA A 90 23.36 -10.63 40.14
CA ALA A 90 24.73 -10.16 39.99
C ALA A 90 25.59 -11.13 39.18
N ILE A 91 25.51 -12.44 39.45
CA ILE A 91 26.24 -13.46 38.68
C ILE A 91 25.81 -13.44 37.22
N THR A 92 24.51 -13.36 36.97
CA THR A 92 23.94 -13.35 35.63
C THR A 92 24.26 -12.07 34.86
N SER A 93 24.47 -10.96 35.57
CA SER A 93 24.82 -9.65 34.99
C SER A 93 26.32 -9.38 34.92
N MET A 94 27.16 -10.20 35.57
CA MET A 94 28.58 -9.93 35.78
C MET A 94 29.34 -9.72 34.47
N PHE A 95 29.13 -10.57 33.47
CA PHE A 95 29.77 -10.43 32.16
C PHE A 95 29.46 -9.07 31.51
N ARG A 96 28.19 -8.63 31.60
CA ARG A 96 27.76 -7.33 31.09
C ARG A 96 28.43 -6.19 31.87
N TRP A 97 28.53 -6.29 33.19
CA TRP A 97 29.20 -5.26 34.00
C TRP A 97 30.70 -5.16 33.66
N TYR A 98 31.40 -6.28 33.45
CA TYR A 98 32.78 -6.23 32.97
C TYR A 98 32.90 -5.66 31.55
N ARG A 99 31.97 -5.99 30.65
CA ARG A 99 31.95 -5.46 29.27
C ARG A 99 31.71 -3.96 29.22
N ASP A 100 30.77 -3.46 30.01
CA ASP A 100 30.31 -2.07 29.99
C ASP A 100 31.23 -1.14 30.82
N ALA A 101 32.18 -1.68 31.59
CA ALA A 101 33.17 -0.91 32.34
C ALA A 101 34.17 -0.19 31.40
N VAL A 102 34.53 1.05 31.73
CA VAL A 102 35.48 1.85 30.93
C VAL A 102 36.89 1.27 31.00
N LYS A 103 37.30 0.83 32.21
CA LYS A 103 38.58 0.16 32.45
C LYS A 103 38.42 -0.97 33.45
N CYS A 104 39.05 -2.11 33.17
CA CYS A 104 39.25 -3.19 34.12
C CYS A 104 40.68 -3.18 34.65
N TYR A 105 40.84 -3.02 35.96
CA TYR A 105 42.13 -3.10 36.64
C TYR A 105 42.31 -4.50 37.22
N VAL A 106 43.35 -5.20 36.77
CA VAL A 106 43.73 -6.51 37.28
C VAL A 106 44.84 -6.34 38.31
N TYR A 107 44.52 -6.57 39.59
CA TYR A 107 45.48 -6.48 40.68
C TYR A 107 46.08 -7.86 41.02
N LEU A 108 47.37 -8.05 40.71
CA LEU A 108 48.09 -9.31 40.88
C LEU A 108 48.91 -9.30 42.16
N SER A 109 48.31 -9.72 43.27
CA SER A 109 48.96 -9.76 44.59
C SER A 109 50.17 -10.72 44.69
N ASP A 110 50.34 -11.62 43.73
CA ASP A 110 51.42 -12.62 43.67
C ASP A 110 52.52 -12.30 42.64
N VAL A 111 52.47 -11.12 42.02
CA VAL A 111 53.49 -10.63 41.09
C VAL A 111 54.14 -9.38 41.67
N SER A 112 55.44 -9.44 41.96
CA SER A 112 56.25 -8.31 42.43
C SER A 112 57.12 -7.76 41.30
N ARG A 113 57.38 -6.45 41.34
CA ARG A 113 58.33 -5.75 40.46
C ARG A 113 59.46 -5.14 41.30
N ASP A 114 60.52 -5.92 41.56
CA ASP A 114 61.72 -5.40 42.22
C ASP A 114 62.42 -4.35 41.32
N GLN A 115 62.83 -3.22 41.92
CA GLN A 115 63.30 -2.03 41.19
C GLN A 115 64.79 -2.00 40.83
N ASP A 116 65.59 -3.03 41.15
CA ASP A 116 67.03 -3.04 40.83
C ASP A 116 67.38 -4.20 39.87
N ASP A 117 68.05 -3.85 38.76
CA ASP A 117 68.60 -4.67 37.64
C ASP A 117 67.70 -5.05 36.43
N ASP A 118 68.25 -4.97 35.21
CA ASP A 118 67.60 -5.34 33.93
C ASP A 118 67.29 -6.86 33.83
N TYR A 119 67.86 -7.67 34.73
CA TYR A 119 67.47 -9.07 34.96
C TYR A 119 66.03 -9.18 35.50
N SER A 120 65.51 -8.16 36.20
CA SER A 120 64.15 -8.08 36.78
C SER A 120 63.03 -8.19 35.76
N ARG A 121 63.24 -7.72 34.51
CA ARG A 121 62.22 -7.75 33.44
C ARG A 121 61.84 -9.15 32.98
N ARG A 122 62.75 -10.13 33.09
CA ARG A 122 62.46 -11.54 32.77
C ARG A 122 61.76 -12.24 33.94
N THR A 123 62.08 -11.87 35.17
CA THR A 123 61.57 -12.48 36.40
C THR A 123 60.09 -12.16 36.66
N TRP A 124 59.66 -10.89 36.54
CA TRP A 124 58.24 -10.57 36.77
C TRP A 124 57.34 -11.12 35.66
N LYS A 125 57.81 -11.21 34.39
CA LYS A 125 57.05 -11.85 33.30
C LYS A 125 56.90 -13.36 33.50
N GLN A 126 57.82 -14.01 34.20
CA GLN A 126 57.65 -15.40 34.64
C GLN A 126 56.64 -15.49 35.78
N ALA A 127 56.73 -14.62 36.78
CA ALA A 127 55.76 -14.54 37.87
C ALA A 127 54.33 -14.23 37.35
N PHE A 128 54.20 -13.35 36.36
CA PHE A 128 52.95 -13.05 35.66
C PHE A 128 52.34 -14.31 35.04
N ARG A 129 53.13 -15.09 34.29
CA ARG A 129 52.65 -16.36 33.70
C ARG A 129 52.26 -17.39 34.74
N GLY A 130 52.93 -17.38 35.89
CA GLY A 130 52.64 -18.24 37.03
C GLY A 130 51.55 -17.70 37.98
N SER A 131 50.96 -16.53 37.69
CA SER A 131 50.00 -15.91 38.62
C SER A 131 48.76 -16.77 38.77
N LYS A 132 48.31 -16.91 40.02
CA LYS A 132 47.08 -17.62 40.39
C LYS A 132 45.86 -17.02 39.70
N TRP A 133 45.90 -15.74 39.32
CA TRP A 133 44.79 -15.07 38.63
C TRP A 133 44.37 -15.78 37.34
N PHE A 134 45.32 -16.28 36.54
CA PHE A 134 45.02 -17.02 35.31
C PHE A 134 44.39 -18.39 35.54
N THR A 135 44.52 -18.92 36.77
CA THR A 135 43.99 -20.23 37.13
C THR A 135 42.59 -20.16 37.73
N ARG A 136 41.97 -18.99 37.89
CA ARG A 136 40.63 -18.85 38.47
C ARG A 136 39.56 -18.91 37.39
N GLY A 137 38.41 -19.53 37.68
CA GLY A 137 37.30 -19.65 36.72
C GLY A 137 36.71 -18.31 36.29
N TRP A 138 36.29 -17.49 37.25
CA TRP A 138 35.63 -16.20 37.02
C TRP A 138 36.51 -15.19 36.27
N THR A 139 37.82 -15.19 36.48
CA THR A 139 38.75 -14.28 35.79
C THR A 139 38.80 -14.49 34.29
N LEU A 140 38.22 -15.57 33.75
CA LEU A 140 38.09 -15.79 32.31
C LEU A 140 37.18 -14.75 31.67
N GLN A 141 35.97 -14.55 32.22
CA GLN A 141 35.07 -13.53 31.71
C GLN A 141 35.59 -12.12 32.01
N GLU A 142 36.29 -11.92 33.13
CA GLU A 142 36.89 -10.64 33.51
C GLU A 142 38.03 -10.23 32.55
N LEU A 143 38.67 -11.19 31.88
CA LEU A 143 39.66 -10.96 30.84
C LEU A 143 39.03 -10.71 29.46
N ILE A 144 37.98 -11.48 29.14
CA ILE A 144 37.37 -11.52 27.81
C ILE A 144 36.41 -10.34 27.61
N ALA A 145 35.54 -10.07 28.59
CA ALA A 145 34.43 -9.14 28.46
C ALA A 145 34.84 -7.66 28.32
N PRO A 146 35.78 -7.11 29.13
CA PRO A 146 36.15 -5.71 29.02
C PRO A 146 36.95 -5.40 27.75
N ALA A 147 36.67 -4.26 27.14
CA ALA A 147 37.47 -3.74 26.02
C ALA A 147 38.88 -3.31 26.46
N SER A 148 39.04 -2.83 27.70
CA SER A 148 40.31 -2.36 28.25
C SER A 148 40.64 -3.09 29.55
N VAL A 149 41.76 -3.83 29.55
CA VAL A 149 42.27 -4.56 30.73
C VAL A 149 43.71 -4.15 30.99
N GLU A 150 43.99 -3.66 32.20
CA GLU A 150 45.31 -3.20 32.64
C GLU A 150 45.79 -4.01 33.86
N PHE A 151 47.01 -4.53 33.81
CA PHE A 151 47.58 -5.39 34.83
C PHE A 151 48.53 -4.62 35.74
N PHE A 152 48.41 -4.84 37.05
CA PHE A 152 49.19 -4.19 38.10
C PHE A 152 49.82 -5.21 39.05
N SER A 153 51.03 -4.89 39.53
CA SER A 153 51.76 -5.70 40.52
C SER A 153 51.21 -5.50 41.94
N ARG A 154 51.72 -6.28 42.89
CA ARG A 154 51.43 -6.12 44.32
C ARG A 154 51.79 -4.71 44.83
N GLU A 155 52.83 -4.10 44.28
CA GLU A 155 53.32 -2.75 44.59
C GLU A 155 52.52 -1.64 43.87
N GLU A 156 51.39 -1.99 43.23
CA GLU A 156 50.52 -1.05 42.50
C GLU A 156 51.16 -0.46 41.23
N GLU A 157 52.23 -1.09 40.72
CA GLU A 157 52.88 -0.68 39.49
C GLU A 157 52.25 -1.32 38.25
N ARG A 158 52.05 -0.52 37.20
CA ARG A 158 51.48 -0.99 35.92
C ARG A 158 52.46 -1.90 35.18
N LEU A 159 52.07 -3.15 34.98
CA LEU A 159 52.83 -4.18 34.26
C LEU A 159 52.61 -4.12 32.74
N GLY A 160 51.38 -3.77 32.32
CA GLY A 160 50.99 -3.68 30.91
C GLY A 160 49.48 -3.76 30.73
N ASN A 161 49.03 -3.86 29.49
CA ASN A 161 47.63 -4.09 29.11
C ASN A 161 47.48 -5.33 28.22
N LYS A 162 46.22 -5.69 27.91
CA LYS A 162 45.85 -6.85 27.07
C LYS A 162 46.62 -6.93 25.74
N ALA A 163 46.85 -5.80 25.07
CA ALA A 163 47.59 -5.74 23.81
C ALA A 163 49.12 -5.92 24.00
N THR A 164 49.71 -5.23 24.98
CA THR A 164 51.16 -5.31 25.24
C THR A 164 51.62 -6.65 25.81
N LEU A 165 50.70 -7.42 26.40
CA LEU A 165 50.96 -8.72 27.03
C LEU A 165 50.23 -9.88 26.32
N GLU A 166 49.73 -9.66 25.10
CA GLU A 166 48.90 -10.63 24.37
C GLU A 166 49.58 -12.00 24.21
N GLN A 167 50.90 -12.01 23.98
CA GLN A 167 51.68 -13.24 23.83
C GLN A 167 51.74 -14.02 25.15
N GLN A 168 52.01 -13.34 26.27
CA GLN A 168 52.06 -13.97 27.58
C GLN A 168 50.69 -14.49 28.01
N ILE A 169 49.62 -13.74 27.70
CA ILE A 169 48.25 -14.13 28.00
C ILE A 169 47.85 -15.35 27.15
N HIS A 170 48.15 -15.35 25.85
CA HIS A 170 47.90 -16.48 24.95
C HIS A 170 48.60 -17.75 25.42
N GLU A 171 49.90 -17.67 25.75
CA GLU A 171 50.71 -18.80 26.24
C GLU A 171 50.13 -19.46 27.49
N VAL A 172 49.56 -18.67 28.41
CA VAL A 172 49.05 -19.16 29.70
C VAL A 172 47.61 -19.64 29.61
N THR A 173 46.77 -18.92 28.84
CA THR A 173 45.32 -19.16 28.83
C THR A 173 44.83 -20.01 27.66
N GLY A 174 45.63 -20.12 26.58
CA GLY A 174 45.22 -20.72 25.32
C GLY A 174 44.24 -19.87 24.52
N LEU A 175 43.91 -18.64 24.96
CA LEU A 175 42.98 -17.76 24.25
C LEU A 175 43.62 -17.22 22.96
N PRO A 176 42.95 -17.29 21.80
CA PRO A 176 43.49 -16.78 20.54
C PRO A 176 43.83 -15.29 20.60
N ILE A 177 44.96 -14.89 19.98
CA ILE A 177 45.40 -13.49 19.98
C ILE A 177 44.36 -12.57 19.31
N SER A 178 43.66 -13.03 18.26
CA SER A 178 42.59 -12.28 17.61
C SER A 178 41.43 -11.93 18.56
N LEU A 179 41.11 -12.83 19.50
CA LEU A 179 40.14 -12.56 20.57
C LEU A 179 40.69 -11.54 21.58
N LEU A 180 41.99 -11.61 21.90
CA LEU A 180 42.62 -10.69 22.85
C LEU A 180 42.68 -9.25 22.32
N ARG A 181 42.82 -9.08 21.00
CA ARG A 181 42.81 -7.77 20.33
C ARG A 181 41.41 -7.20 20.07
N GLY A 182 40.37 -8.01 20.24
CA GLY A 182 39.00 -7.63 19.89
C GLY A 182 38.70 -7.66 18.38
N GLU A 183 39.57 -8.29 17.57
CA GLU A 183 39.37 -8.47 16.12
C GLU A 183 38.32 -9.57 15.83
N SER A 184 38.30 -10.61 16.67
CA SER A 184 37.32 -11.70 16.63
C SER A 184 36.45 -11.65 17.89
N PRO A 185 35.13 -11.37 17.79
CA PRO A 185 34.23 -11.50 18.93
C PRO A 185 34.11 -12.97 19.39
N VAL A 186 33.68 -13.16 20.64
CA VAL A 186 33.64 -14.47 21.32
C VAL A 186 32.77 -15.51 20.60
N ASP A 187 31.74 -15.06 19.88
CA ASP A 187 30.77 -15.88 19.14
C ASP A 187 31.37 -16.56 17.90
N GLN A 188 32.48 -16.05 17.35
CA GLN A 188 33.19 -16.65 16.21
C GLN A 188 33.84 -17.99 16.55
N PHE A 189 34.07 -18.26 17.84
CA PHE A 189 34.66 -19.50 18.31
C PHE A 189 33.60 -20.57 18.55
N THR A 190 33.93 -21.81 18.20
CA THR A 190 33.06 -22.96 18.39
C THR A 190 32.72 -23.17 19.88
N ILE A 191 31.64 -23.91 20.14
CA ILE A 191 31.25 -24.24 21.52
C ILE A 191 32.39 -25.02 22.19
N GLU A 192 33.00 -25.94 21.44
CA GLU A 192 34.11 -26.76 21.89
C GLU A 192 35.34 -25.92 22.24
N GLU A 193 35.70 -24.92 21.42
CA GLU A 193 36.80 -23.99 21.71
C GLU A 193 36.52 -23.16 22.98
N ARG A 194 35.30 -22.62 23.10
CA ARG A 194 34.90 -21.85 24.29
C ARG A 194 34.89 -22.69 25.56
N MET A 195 34.42 -23.94 25.48
CA MET A 195 34.45 -24.91 26.59
C MET A 195 35.89 -25.25 27.01
N GLN A 196 36.85 -25.25 26.08
CA GLN A 196 38.25 -25.54 26.41
C GLN A 196 38.90 -24.44 27.28
N TRP A 197 38.45 -23.19 27.18
CA TRP A 197 39.06 -22.06 27.90
C TRP A 197 38.93 -22.14 29.42
N VAL A 198 37.97 -22.92 29.94
CA VAL A 198 37.79 -23.14 31.39
C VAL A 198 38.52 -24.38 31.91
N ARG A 199 39.02 -25.26 31.01
CA ARG A 199 39.50 -26.60 31.37
C ARG A 199 40.58 -26.60 32.47
N ASN A 200 41.52 -25.66 32.40
CA ASN A 200 42.65 -25.56 33.33
C ASN A 200 42.40 -24.56 34.48
N ARG A 201 41.16 -24.11 34.67
CA ARG A 201 40.77 -23.15 35.70
C ARG A 201 40.08 -23.83 36.88
N ASN A 202 40.28 -23.25 38.06
CA ASN A 202 39.82 -23.71 39.36
C ASN A 202 38.82 -22.71 39.97
N THR A 203 37.84 -23.22 40.70
CA THR A 203 36.81 -22.43 41.38
C THR A 203 36.67 -22.85 42.84
N LYS A 204 36.09 -21.97 43.69
CA LYS A 204 35.88 -22.27 45.12
C LYS A 204 34.72 -23.25 45.31
N LYS A 205 33.61 -23.02 44.59
CA LYS A 205 32.52 -24.00 44.44
C LYS A 205 32.68 -24.71 43.11
N ARG A 206 32.35 -26.00 43.03
CA ARG A 206 32.63 -26.81 41.83
C ARG A 206 31.73 -26.40 40.66
N GLU A 207 30.50 -26.02 40.95
CA GLU A 207 29.48 -25.56 39.99
C GLU A 207 29.86 -24.25 39.29
N ASP A 208 30.61 -23.37 39.97
CA ASP A 208 31.08 -22.09 39.42
C ASP A 208 31.91 -22.26 38.14
N LYS A 209 32.48 -23.45 37.91
CA LYS A 209 33.25 -23.75 36.70
C LYS A 209 32.35 -23.78 35.45
N ALA A 210 31.07 -24.12 35.60
CA ALA A 210 30.06 -23.97 34.57
C ALA A 210 29.48 -22.55 34.58
N TYR A 211 29.18 -22.00 35.76
CA TYR A 211 28.52 -20.69 35.85
C TYR A 211 29.37 -19.52 35.36
N CYS A 212 30.70 -19.60 35.43
CA CYS A 212 31.59 -18.57 34.87
C CYS A 212 31.59 -18.50 33.33
N LEU A 213 30.93 -19.47 32.66
CA LEU A 213 30.78 -19.51 31.21
C LEU A 213 29.45 -18.90 30.72
N LEU A 214 28.48 -18.60 31.61
CA LEU A 214 27.16 -18.13 31.21
C LEU A 214 27.21 -16.90 30.30
N GLY A 215 28.00 -15.90 30.68
CA GLY A 215 28.19 -14.70 29.88
C GLY A 215 28.98 -14.91 28.58
N ILE A 216 29.85 -15.92 28.53
CA ILE A 216 30.64 -16.29 27.33
C ILE A 216 29.76 -16.98 26.29
N PHE A 217 28.75 -17.75 26.73
CA PHE A 217 27.76 -18.38 25.86
C PHE A 217 26.49 -17.55 25.65
N GLY A 218 26.30 -16.47 26.42
CA GLY A 218 25.11 -15.63 26.33
C GLY A 218 23.83 -16.33 26.80
N VAL A 219 23.96 -17.27 27.75
CA VAL A 219 22.84 -18.08 28.27
C VAL A 219 22.49 -17.73 29.71
N PHE A 220 21.25 -18.01 30.09
CA PHE A 220 20.71 -17.69 31.41
C PHE A 220 20.19 -18.98 32.06
N MET A 221 20.64 -19.29 33.27
CA MET A 221 20.15 -20.45 34.02
C MET A 221 20.16 -20.21 35.54
N PRO A 222 19.22 -20.79 36.30
CA PRO A 222 19.22 -20.73 37.77
C PRO A 222 20.51 -21.32 38.39
N LEU A 223 21.05 -20.67 39.42
CA LEU A 223 22.21 -21.17 40.16
C LEU A 223 21.74 -22.14 41.25
N ILE A 224 22.23 -23.39 41.21
CA ILE A 224 21.88 -24.45 42.15
C ILE A 224 23.16 -24.99 42.79
N TYR A 225 23.64 -24.31 43.82
CA TYR A 225 24.80 -24.79 44.57
C TYR A 225 24.47 -26.09 45.33
N GLY A 226 25.30 -27.12 45.14
CA GLY A 226 25.05 -28.47 45.65
C GLY A 226 24.60 -29.46 44.57
N GLU A 227 24.33 -29.02 43.33
CA GLU A 227 24.00 -29.91 42.22
C GLU A 227 25.22 -30.68 41.68
N GLY A 228 26.44 -30.21 41.97
CA GLY A 228 27.69 -30.79 41.46
C GLY A 228 28.09 -30.29 40.07
N GLU A 229 29.40 -30.36 39.77
CA GLU A 229 30.00 -29.84 38.53
C GLU A 229 29.36 -30.46 37.28
N GLU A 230 29.17 -31.78 37.26
CA GLU A 230 28.63 -32.50 36.10
C GLU A 230 27.21 -32.05 35.74
N ASN A 231 26.32 -31.92 36.73
CA ASN A 231 24.94 -31.48 36.52
C ASN A 231 24.86 -30.01 36.08
N ALA A 232 25.72 -29.15 36.65
CA ALA A 232 25.80 -27.76 36.24
C ALA A 232 26.24 -27.63 34.76
N PHE A 233 27.21 -28.44 34.31
CA PHE A 233 27.63 -28.49 32.90
C PHE A 233 26.56 -29.09 31.97
N LEU A 234 25.82 -30.12 32.42
CA LEU A 234 24.71 -30.68 31.64
C LEU A 234 23.63 -29.63 31.38
N ARG A 235 23.21 -28.90 32.41
CA ARG A 235 22.22 -27.83 32.28
C ARG A 235 22.74 -26.66 31.43
N LEU A 236 24.02 -26.31 31.57
CA LEU A 236 24.67 -25.34 30.70
C LEU A 236 24.58 -25.79 29.22
N GLN A 237 24.87 -27.06 28.95
CA GLN A 237 24.76 -27.63 27.62
C GLN A 237 23.31 -27.63 27.10
N GLU A 238 22.33 -27.96 27.94
CA GLU A 238 20.91 -27.88 27.59
C GLU A 238 20.48 -26.45 27.22
N GLU A 239 20.90 -25.44 27.97
CA GLU A 239 20.62 -24.04 27.63
C GLU A 239 21.33 -23.60 26.34
N ILE A 240 22.56 -24.08 26.10
CA ILE A 240 23.27 -23.86 24.82
C ILE A 240 22.53 -24.54 23.67
N ASP A 241 21.96 -25.73 23.88
CA ASP A 241 21.24 -26.49 22.85
C ASP A 241 19.83 -25.93 22.57
N LYS A 242 19.24 -25.22 23.55
CA LYS A 242 17.98 -24.46 23.40
C LYS A 242 18.14 -23.17 22.61
N LEU A 243 19.35 -22.64 22.50
CA LEU A 243 19.61 -21.55 21.56
C LEU A 243 19.22 -22.03 20.16
N PRO A 244 18.47 -21.25 19.37
CA PRO A 244 17.98 -21.67 18.06
C PRO A 244 19.13 -22.24 17.26
N ARG A 245 19.04 -23.53 16.90
CA ARG A 245 20.11 -24.31 16.24
C ARG A 245 20.63 -23.56 15.01
N SER A 246 21.67 -22.75 15.18
CA SER A 246 22.23 -21.82 14.19
C SER A 246 23.04 -22.52 13.07
N LYS A 247 22.73 -23.79 12.78
CA LYS A 247 23.49 -24.62 11.84
C LYS A 247 22.68 -25.24 10.69
N SER A 248 21.34 -25.18 10.66
CA SER A 248 20.56 -25.69 9.52
C SER A 248 19.99 -24.57 8.63
N LEU A 249 19.94 -24.81 7.31
CA LEU A 249 19.30 -23.91 6.34
C LEU A 249 17.81 -23.68 6.63
N GLU A 250 17.16 -24.66 7.25
CA GLU A 250 15.77 -24.56 7.67
C GLU A 250 15.61 -23.62 8.87
N GLY A 251 16.57 -23.59 9.80
CA GLY A 251 16.55 -22.65 10.92
C GLY A 251 16.66 -21.19 10.49
N MET A 252 17.42 -20.90 9.42
CA MET A 252 17.53 -19.55 8.87
C MET A 252 16.23 -19.06 8.22
N ASP A 253 15.63 -19.92 7.38
CA ASP A 253 14.35 -19.60 6.73
C ASP A 253 13.20 -19.55 7.75
N SER A 254 13.26 -20.35 8.81
CA SER A 254 12.32 -20.31 9.95
C SER A 254 12.44 -18.99 10.70
N TRP A 255 13.66 -18.57 11.06
CA TRP A 255 13.91 -17.29 11.73
C TRP A 255 13.34 -16.11 10.95
N ILE A 256 13.59 -16.04 9.63
CA ILE A 256 13.04 -14.97 8.81
C ILE A 256 11.50 -14.98 8.85
N ARG A 257 10.86 -16.15 8.84
CA ARG A 257 9.40 -16.29 8.88
C ARG A 257 8.82 -15.96 10.26
N GLU A 258 9.46 -16.41 11.32
CA GLU A 258 8.95 -16.34 12.70
C GLU A 258 9.26 -14.99 13.34
N GLU A 259 10.47 -14.45 13.15
CA GLU A 259 10.94 -13.22 13.80
C GLU A 259 10.81 -12.00 12.88
N CYS A 260 11.23 -12.10 11.61
CA CYS A 260 11.17 -10.94 10.71
C CYS A 260 9.76 -10.72 10.15
N TYR A 261 9.02 -11.79 9.86
CA TYR A 261 7.67 -11.76 9.30
C TYR A 261 6.57 -12.01 10.35
N CYS A 262 6.89 -11.76 11.62
CA CYS A 262 5.93 -11.83 12.70
C CYS A 262 4.74 -10.88 12.48
N PRO A 263 3.56 -11.16 13.07
CA PRO A 263 2.38 -10.32 12.96
C PRO A 263 2.65 -8.85 13.31
N ASP A 264 3.50 -8.58 14.31
CA ASP A 264 3.82 -7.21 14.73
C ASP A 264 4.56 -6.39 13.67
N ASN A 265 5.39 -7.02 12.84
CA ASN A 265 6.09 -6.34 11.74
C ASN A 265 5.18 -6.17 10.51
N LEU A 266 4.26 -7.11 10.30
CA LEU A 266 3.32 -7.10 9.18
C LEU A 266 2.02 -6.34 9.47
N LYS A 267 1.72 -5.95 10.72
CA LYS A 267 0.48 -5.24 11.05
C LYS A 267 0.33 -3.94 10.27
N ILE A 268 -0.92 -3.64 9.94
CA ILE A 268 -1.34 -2.40 9.31
C ILE A 268 -2.21 -1.67 10.31
N VAL A 269 -1.78 -0.49 10.73
CA VAL A 269 -2.51 0.32 11.70
C VAL A 269 -3.26 1.43 10.98
N ARG A 270 -4.59 1.44 11.10
CA ARG A 270 -5.48 2.48 10.57
C ARG A 270 -5.19 3.82 11.24
N LEU A 271 -5.67 4.91 10.64
CA LEU A 271 -5.57 6.25 11.23
C LEU A 271 -6.29 6.35 12.56
N SER A 272 -7.28 5.49 12.82
CA SER A 272 -7.96 5.36 14.11
C SER A 272 -7.08 4.77 15.22
N GLY A 273 -5.99 4.10 14.86
CA GLY A 273 -5.16 3.31 15.77
C GLY A 273 -5.58 1.84 15.88
N GLN A 274 -6.68 1.44 15.23
CA GLN A 274 -7.08 0.03 15.13
C GLN A 274 -6.22 -0.72 14.11
N GLU A 275 -6.02 -2.00 14.36
CA GLU A 275 -5.35 -2.89 13.41
C GLU A 275 -6.30 -3.27 12.26
N LEU A 276 -5.80 -3.24 11.03
CA LEU A 276 -6.48 -3.74 9.83
C LEU A 276 -5.92 -5.14 9.51
N PRO A 277 -6.73 -6.20 9.61
CA PRO A 277 -6.31 -7.55 9.28
C PRO A 277 -5.82 -7.68 7.82
N MET A 278 -4.77 -8.48 7.61
CA MET A 278 -4.09 -8.58 6.32
C MET A 278 -4.91 -9.31 5.24
N ASP A 279 -5.84 -10.17 5.64
CA ASP A 279 -6.86 -10.80 4.79
C ASP A 279 -7.91 -9.78 4.28
N GLN A 280 -8.05 -8.64 4.97
CA GLN A 280 -9.00 -7.58 4.63
C GLN A 280 -8.39 -6.47 3.77
N CYS A 281 -7.10 -6.55 3.44
CA CYS A 281 -6.42 -5.57 2.60
C CYS A 281 -6.67 -5.85 1.11
N TYR A 282 -7.31 -4.91 0.41
CA TYR A 282 -7.49 -4.98 -1.05
C TYR A 282 -6.26 -4.43 -1.77
N ILE A 283 -5.77 -5.17 -2.76
CA ILE A 283 -4.65 -4.78 -3.61
C ILE A 283 -5.10 -4.93 -5.06
N ASN A 284 -5.11 -3.83 -5.82
CA ASN A 284 -5.43 -3.85 -7.24
C ASN A 284 -4.19 -3.47 -8.06
N LEU A 285 -3.88 -4.28 -9.07
CA LEU A 285 -2.76 -4.07 -9.98
C LEU A 285 -3.25 -4.04 -11.43
N ALA A 286 -2.74 -3.11 -12.23
CA ALA A 286 -3.04 -3.03 -13.65
C ALA A 286 -1.78 -2.90 -14.51
N ILE A 287 -1.78 -3.50 -15.71
CA ILE A 287 -0.66 -3.43 -16.66
C ILE A 287 -0.48 -2.01 -17.20
N VAL A 288 0.77 -1.54 -17.24
CA VAL A 288 1.15 -0.27 -17.86
C VAL A 288 1.38 -0.50 -19.36
N ARG A 289 0.43 -0.08 -20.22
CA ARG A 289 0.66 -0.05 -21.68
C ARG A 289 1.48 1.19 -22.04
N ARG A 290 2.77 1.03 -22.34
CA ARG A 290 3.59 2.13 -22.88
C ARG A 290 3.03 2.54 -24.25
N HIS A 291 2.52 3.77 -24.36
CA HIS A 291 2.28 4.40 -25.64
C HIS A 291 3.63 4.51 -26.37
N ARG A 292 3.84 3.70 -27.41
CA ARG A 292 4.85 4.03 -28.42
C ARG A 292 4.41 5.34 -29.08
N GLN A 293 5.20 6.39 -28.87
CA GLN A 293 5.37 7.42 -29.90
C GLN A 293 5.88 6.66 -31.15
N ASP A 294 5.36 7.00 -32.33
CA ASP A 294 5.63 6.37 -33.66
C ASP A 294 4.60 5.34 -34.17
N ALA A 295 3.33 5.72 -34.26
CA ALA A 295 2.43 5.17 -35.28
C ALA A 295 1.53 6.28 -35.87
N PRO A 296 1.37 6.38 -37.21
CA PRO A 296 0.58 7.43 -37.83
C PRO A 296 -0.91 7.19 -37.63
N ALA A 297 -1.65 8.27 -37.49
CA ALA A 297 -3.09 8.28 -37.32
C ALA A 297 -3.82 7.68 -38.53
N SER A 298 -4.41 6.50 -38.37
CA SER A 298 -5.55 6.08 -39.18
C SER A 298 -6.56 5.26 -38.37
N SER A 299 -7.77 5.82 -38.33
CA SER A 299 -9.09 5.19 -38.15
C SER A 299 -9.23 3.98 -37.21
N SER A 300 -9.84 4.21 -36.04
CA SER A 300 -11.24 3.84 -35.74
C SER A 300 -11.50 3.44 -34.28
N LYS A 301 -12.71 3.77 -33.85
CA LYS A 301 -13.43 3.49 -32.58
C LYS A 301 -13.11 4.38 -31.37
N ILE A 302 -14.12 5.22 -31.10
CA ILE A 302 -14.35 6.08 -29.95
C ILE A 302 -14.42 5.19 -28.70
N ALA A 303 -13.27 4.95 -28.06
CA ALA A 303 -13.21 4.62 -26.65
C ALA A 303 -13.03 5.94 -25.89
N SER A 304 -13.85 6.16 -24.88
CA SER A 304 -13.89 7.34 -24.01
C SER A 304 -12.50 7.66 -23.44
N LYS A 305 -11.73 8.49 -24.16
CA LYS A 305 -10.52 9.10 -23.61
C LYS A 305 -10.97 10.10 -22.55
N SER A 306 -10.90 9.68 -21.29
CA SER A 306 -11.01 10.57 -20.13
C SER A 306 -10.13 11.80 -20.35
N SER A 307 -10.70 12.98 -20.10
CA SER A 307 -10.00 14.25 -20.27
C SER A 307 -8.61 14.20 -19.59
N PRO A 308 -7.52 14.64 -20.26
CA PRO A 308 -6.17 14.70 -19.66
C PRO A 308 -6.08 15.67 -18.49
N PHE A 309 -7.19 16.36 -18.19
CA PHE A 309 -7.30 17.33 -17.14
C PHE A 309 -8.22 16.86 -15.99
N SER A 310 -8.79 15.65 -15.99
CA SER A 310 -9.62 15.21 -14.86
C SER A 310 -8.78 15.07 -13.57
N LEU A 311 -9.33 15.46 -12.42
CA LEU A 311 -8.72 15.25 -11.11
C LEU A 311 -8.43 13.76 -10.88
N LEU A 312 -9.30 12.88 -11.37
CA LEU A 312 -9.12 11.43 -11.37
C LEU A 312 -7.97 10.99 -12.28
N SER A 313 -7.81 11.61 -13.45
CA SER A 313 -6.65 11.38 -14.33
C SER A 313 -5.35 11.81 -13.65
N ARG A 314 -5.34 12.94 -12.94
CA ARG A 314 -4.18 13.43 -12.17
C ARG A 314 -3.86 12.53 -10.96
N LEU A 315 -4.87 11.96 -10.33
CA LEU A 315 -4.71 11.01 -9.22
C LEU A 315 -4.49 9.57 -9.71
N HIS A 316 -4.41 9.34 -11.03
CA HIS A 316 -4.26 8.02 -11.65
C HIS A 316 -5.39 7.03 -11.30
N ILE A 317 -6.55 7.54 -10.91
CA ILE A 317 -7.75 6.76 -10.59
C ILE A 317 -8.56 6.62 -11.89
N THR A 318 -8.11 5.74 -12.79
CA THR A 318 -8.85 5.42 -14.02
C THR A 318 -9.39 3.99 -13.91
N GLU A 319 -10.67 3.81 -14.25
CA GLU A 319 -11.24 2.48 -14.46
C GLU A 319 -10.61 1.88 -15.73
N ARG A 320 -9.46 1.24 -15.56
CA ARG A 320 -8.89 0.44 -16.63
C ARG A 320 -9.73 -0.83 -16.73
N GLY A 321 -10.21 -1.12 -17.94
CA GLY A 321 -11.08 -2.27 -18.19
C GLY A 321 -10.48 -3.58 -17.68
N GLU A 322 -11.36 -4.52 -17.33
CA GLU A 322 -11.04 -5.83 -16.72
C GLU A 322 -9.87 -6.56 -17.41
N GLN A 323 -9.71 -6.39 -18.73
CA GLN A 323 -8.64 -6.98 -19.53
C GLN A 323 -7.21 -6.52 -19.19
N THR A 324 -7.03 -5.53 -18.32
CA THR A 324 -5.71 -5.03 -17.89
C THR A 324 -5.38 -5.32 -16.43
N GLN A 325 -6.34 -5.87 -15.68
CA GLN A 325 -6.16 -6.20 -14.27
C GLN A 325 -5.33 -7.48 -14.11
N VAL A 326 -4.43 -7.49 -13.13
CA VAL A 326 -3.60 -8.64 -12.83
C VAL A 326 -3.79 -9.02 -11.37
N PRO A 327 -4.45 -10.16 -11.07
CA PRO A 327 -4.51 -10.68 -9.71
C PRO A 327 -3.11 -10.90 -9.14
N LEU A 328 -2.93 -10.58 -7.86
CA LEU A 328 -1.64 -10.72 -7.18
C LEU A 328 -1.09 -12.15 -7.31
N SER A 329 -1.95 -13.16 -7.13
CA SER A 329 -1.57 -14.58 -7.23
C SER A 329 -1.01 -14.96 -8.61
N THR A 330 -1.42 -14.28 -9.68
CA THR A 330 -1.05 -14.59 -11.06
C THR A 330 0.17 -13.83 -11.58
N LEU A 331 0.84 -13.01 -10.75
CA LEU A 331 1.95 -12.14 -11.16
C LEU A 331 3.07 -12.86 -11.95
N PHE A 332 3.39 -14.10 -11.59
CA PHE A 332 4.43 -14.93 -12.24
C PHE A 332 3.86 -15.94 -13.26
N GLY A 333 2.58 -15.81 -13.61
CA GLY A 333 1.91 -16.63 -14.62
C GLY A 333 2.38 -16.32 -16.05
N PRO A 334 2.02 -17.15 -17.04
CA PRO A 334 2.36 -16.87 -18.44
C PRO A 334 1.67 -15.59 -18.92
N CYS A 335 2.45 -14.61 -19.38
CA CYS A 335 1.92 -13.38 -19.97
C CYS A 335 2.25 -13.33 -21.47
N THR A 336 1.30 -12.88 -22.28
CA THR A 336 1.53 -12.56 -23.70
C THR A 336 2.28 -11.23 -23.78
N GLY A 337 3.57 -11.28 -24.10
CA GLY A 337 4.36 -10.08 -24.35
C GLY A 337 3.95 -9.38 -25.66
N PRO A 338 4.34 -8.11 -25.88
CA PRO A 338 4.06 -7.36 -27.10
C PRO A 338 4.66 -7.97 -28.39
N SER A 339 5.49 -9.01 -28.26
CA SER A 339 6.12 -9.78 -29.34
C SER A 339 5.54 -11.19 -29.55
N GLY A 340 4.40 -11.52 -28.93
CA GLY A 340 3.66 -12.77 -29.21
C GLY A 340 4.23 -14.06 -28.59
N GLY A 341 5.37 -14.00 -27.91
CA GLY A 341 5.92 -15.14 -27.14
C GLY A 341 5.38 -15.19 -25.72
N ALA A 342 4.90 -16.35 -25.27
CA ALA A 342 4.53 -16.58 -23.88
C ALA A 342 5.79 -16.66 -22.99
N LYS A 343 6.08 -15.59 -22.24
CA LYS A 343 7.19 -15.54 -21.26
C LYS A 343 6.61 -15.41 -19.86
N ARG A 344 7.15 -16.16 -18.90
CA ARG A 344 6.84 -15.96 -17.47
C ARG A 344 7.68 -14.80 -16.96
N PRO A 345 7.08 -13.69 -16.48
CA PRO A 345 7.83 -12.58 -15.96
C PRO A 345 8.54 -12.99 -14.66
N ARG A 346 9.77 -12.51 -14.45
CA ARG A 346 10.52 -12.73 -13.20
C ARG A 346 10.97 -11.41 -12.57
N ARG A 347 11.15 -10.37 -13.38
CA ARG A 347 11.49 -9.01 -12.96
C ARG A 347 10.25 -8.12 -13.11
N ILE A 348 9.65 -7.74 -11.99
CA ILE A 348 8.39 -7.00 -11.96
C ILE A 348 8.64 -5.62 -11.35
N LEU A 349 8.23 -4.56 -12.06
CA LEU A 349 8.26 -3.19 -11.57
C LEU A 349 6.83 -2.74 -11.28
N ILE A 350 6.56 -2.31 -10.04
CA ILE A 350 5.24 -1.84 -9.60
C ILE A 350 5.34 -0.36 -9.22
N ARG A 351 4.65 0.48 -9.99
CA ARG A 351 4.55 1.92 -9.74
C ARG A 351 3.28 2.24 -8.96
N GLY A 352 3.34 3.24 -8.09
CA GLY A 352 2.15 3.67 -7.36
C GLY A 352 2.30 5.04 -6.73
N GLN A 353 1.23 5.84 -6.76
CA GLN A 353 1.19 7.14 -6.09
C GLN A 353 1.30 7.00 -4.55
N ALA A 354 1.53 8.11 -3.86
CA ALA A 354 1.49 8.14 -2.40
C ALA A 354 0.12 7.66 -1.88
N GLY A 355 0.08 6.89 -0.79
CA GLY A 355 -1.18 6.45 -0.18
C GLY A 355 -1.92 5.30 -0.90
N MET A 356 -1.41 4.81 -2.04
CA MET A 356 -2.00 3.69 -2.80
C MET A 356 -1.70 2.30 -2.22
N GLY A 357 -0.93 2.21 -1.14
CA GLY A 357 -0.66 0.95 -0.46
C GLY A 357 0.50 0.12 -1.04
N LYS A 358 1.55 0.72 -1.60
CA LYS A 358 2.75 -0.01 -2.08
C LYS A 358 3.41 -0.88 -0.99
N THR A 359 3.68 -0.30 0.18
CA THR A 359 4.20 -1.06 1.33
C THR A 359 3.17 -2.06 1.86
N THR A 360 1.88 -1.72 1.82
CA THR A 360 0.78 -2.66 2.15
C THR A 360 0.79 -3.87 1.21
N LEU A 361 1.04 -3.66 -0.09
CA LEU A 361 1.25 -4.70 -1.07
C LEU A 361 2.47 -5.56 -0.72
N CYS A 362 3.62 -4.96 -0.36
CA CYS A 362 4.81 -5.72 0.06
C CYS A 362 4.51 -6.60 1.28
N LYS A 363 3.86 -6.04 2.32
CA LYS A 363 3.45 -6.80 3.51
C LYS A 363 2.46 -7.91 3.17
N LYS A 364 1.49 -7.65 2.27
CA LYS A 364 0.52 -8.63 1.80
C LYS A 364 1.19 -9.78 1.03
N VAL A 365 2.17 -9.46 0.19
CA VAL A 365 3.00 -10.45 -0.51
C VAL A 365 3.74 -11.34 0.47
N VAL A 366 4.38 -10.75 1.49
CA VAL A 366 5.07 -11.51 2.55
C VAL A 366 4.07 -12.41 3.31
N TYR A 367 2.92 -11.87 3.69
CA TYR A 367 1.87 -12.59 4.41
C TYR A 367 1.31 -13.77 3.60
N ASP A 368 0.93 -13.56 2.35
CA ASP A 368 0.35 -14.61 1.51
C ASP A 368 1.40 -15.67 1.13
N PHE A 369 2.66 -15.28 0.96
CA PHE A 369 3.76 -16.24 0.75
C PHE A 369 3.97 -17.15 1.98
N THR A 370 3.88 -16.58 3.18
CA THR A 370 4.14 -17.29 4.44
C THR A 370 2.96 -18.12 4.93
N HIS A 371 1.74 -17.59 4.85
CA HIS A 371 0.54 -18.20 5.43
C HIS A 371 -0.33 -18.93 4.40
N ASN A 372 -0.35 -18.46 3.15
CA ASN A 372 -1.23 -18.98 2.09
C ASN A 372 -0.48 -19.79 1.02
N ALA A 373 0.81 -20.11 1.26
CA ALA A 373 1.69 -20.82 0.35
C ALA A 373 1.72 -20.24 -1.09
N MET A 374 1.48 -18.93 -1.22
CA MET A 374 1.46 -18.24 -2.51
C MET A 374 2.83 -18.36 -3.19
N TRP A 375 2.85 -18.89 -4.43
CA TRP A 375 4.06 -19.14 -5.22
C TRP A 375 5.07 -20.15 -4.66
N ALA A 376 4.66 -21.04 -3.74
CA ALA A 376 5.53 -22.07 -3.18
C ALA A 376 6.19 -22.99 -4.25
N ASP A 377 5.50 -23.21 -5.38
CA ASP A 377 6.04 -24.00 -6.51
C ASP A 377 7.17 -23.28 -7.26
N SER A 378 7.20 -21.96 -7.21
CA SER A 378 8.15 -21.12 -7.97
C SER A 378 9.32 -20.64 -7.11
N PHE A 379 9.06 -20.30 -5.84
CA PHE A 379 10.05 -19.73 -4.94
C PHE A 379 10.05 -20.48 -3.60
N ARG A 380 11.27 -20.81 -3.15
CA ARG A 380 11.49 -21.40 -1.82
C ARG A 380 11.60 -20.32 -0.75
N ARG A 381 12.15 -19.15 -1.12
CA ARG A 381 12.49 -18.07 -0.19
C ARG A 381 12.00 -16.74 -0.74
N LEU A 382 11.49 -15.91 0.16
CA LEU A 382 11.17 -14.52 -0.07
C LEU A 382 12.03 -13.66 0.87
N LEU A 383 12.68 -12.63 0.32
CA LEU A 383 13.46 -11.64 1.07
C LEU A 383 12.86 -10.25 0.83
N TRP A 384 12.09 -9.77 1.80
CA TRP A 384 11.57 -8.39 1.82
C TRP A 384 12.63 -7.44 2.38
N ILE A 385 13.09 -6.52 1.54
CA ILE A 385 14.12 -5.53 1.88
C ILE A 385 13.54 -4.13 1.62
N PRO A 386 13.28 -3.34 2.68
CA PRO A 386 12.99 -1.93 2.53
C PRO A 386 14.25 -1.19 2.06
N LEU A 387 14.22 -0.63 0.84
CA LEU A 387 15.43 -0.09 0.19
C LEU A 387 16.06 1.08 0.95
N ARG A 388 15.26 1.86 1.69
CA ARG A 388 15.75 2.89 2.62
C ARG A 388 16.81 2.42 3.62
N LYS A 389 16.88 1.12 3.95
CA LYS A 389 17.92 0.58 4.86
C LYS A 389 19.33 0.75 4.29
N LEU A 390 19.45 1.01 2.99
CA LEU A 390 20.71 1.37 2.34
C LEU A 390 21.24 2.75 2.75
N LYS A 391 20.40 3.68 3.23
CA LYS A 391 20.86 5.01 3.67
C LYS A 391 21.71 4.98 4.94
N VAL A 392 21.49 3.96 5.77
CA VAL A 392 22.21 3.77 7.05
C VAL A 392 23.53 3.02 6.83
N GLN A 393 23.76 2.49 5.62
CA GLN A 393 24.97 1.76 5.29
C GLN A 393 26.13 2.71 5.05
N VAL A 394 27.30 2.35 5.56
CA VAL A 394 28.54 3.10 5.38
C VAL A 394 29.14 2.76 4.01
N GLU A 395 29.90 3.68 3.41
CA GLU A 395 30.65 3.35 2.20
C GLU A 395 31.55 2.13 2.43
N GLY A 396 31.44 1.13 1.55
CA GLY A 396 32.11 -0.16 1.69
C GLY A 396 31.27 -1.27 2.33
N SER A 397 30.05 -0.98 2.81
CA SER A 397 29.12 -2.00 3.31
C SER A 397 28.83 -3.08 2.26
N SER A 398 28.93 -4.33 2.67
CA SER A 398 28.60 -5.49 1.83
C SER A 398 27.10 -5.84 1.92
N ILE A 399 26.63 -6.69 1.02
CA ILE A 399 25.27 -7.27 1.14
C ILE A 399 25.10 -8.12 2.40
N GLN A 400 26.19 -8.69 2.93
CA GLN A 400 26.14 -9.48 4.16
C GLN A 400 25.85 -8.57 5.36
N ASP A 401 26.42 -7.36 5.36
CA ASP A 401 26.12 -6.33 6.35
C ASP A 401 24.64 -5.93 6.26
N LEU A 402 24.13 -5.69 5.04
CA LEU A 402 22.71 -5.41 4.84
C LEU A 402 21.81 -6.55 5.33
N PHE A 403 22.14 -7.80 5.03
CA PHE A 403 21.35 -8.96 5.47
C PHE A 403 21.38 -9.13 6.98
N ARG A 404 22.52 -8.90 7.62
CA ARG A 404 22.63 -8.87 9.08
C ARG A 404 21.70 -7.80 9.64
N ASP A 405 21.78 -6.58 9.15
CA ASP A 405 21.05 -5.44 9.70
C ASP A 405 19.53 -5.54 9.45
N VAL A 406 19.11 -6.17 8.35
CA VAL A 406 17.69 -6.32 7.99
C VAL A 406 17.05 -7.55 8.64
N PHE A 407 17.73 -8.70 8.68
CA PHE A 407 17.11 -9.98 9.08
C PHE A 407 17.65 -10.54 10.40
N PHE A 408 18.87 -10.20 10.79
CA PHE A 408 19.58 -10.90 11.86
C PHE A 408 20.19 -9.97 12.90
N LEU A 409 19.70 -8.73 13.03
CA LEU A 409 20.21 -7.75 13.97
C LEU A 409 20.06 -8.22 15.43
N ALA A 410 18.94 -8.88 15.74
CA ALA A 410 18.65 -9.46 17.05
C ALA A 410 19.16 -10.90 17.20
N HIS A 411 19.77 -11.48 16.15
CA HIS A 411 20.25 -12.86 16.19
C HIS A 411 21.69 -12.89 16.70
N ILE A 412 21.98 -13.75 17.68
CA ILE A 412 23.29 -13.84 18.33
C ILE A 412 24.44 -14.12 17.33
N ASP A 413 24.21 -14.99 16.34
CA ASP A 413 25.13 -15.29 15.22
C ASP A 413 24.86 -14.50 13.92
N GLY A 414 24.28 -13.30 14.00
CA GLY A 414 23.66 -12.64 12.84
C GLY A 414 24.59 -12.40 11.64
N ALA A 415 25.86 -12.05 11.87
CA ALA A 415 26.84 -11.86 10.80
C ALA A 415 27.20 -13.18 10.09
N SER A 416 27.28 -14.28 10.83
CA SER A 416 27.60 -15.59 10.25
C SER A 416 26.45 -16.13 9.40
N ILE A 417 25.23 -15.94 9.87
CA ILE A 417 24.00 -16.34 9.18
C ILE A 417 23.77 -15.49 7.93
N ALA A 418 24.01 -14.18 8.00
CA ALA A 418 23.91 -13.28 6.86
C ALA A 418 24.86 -13.67 5.71
N ARG A 419 26.11 -14.08 6.03
CA ARG A 419 27.07 -14.58 5.05
C ARG A 419 26.57 -15.85 4.35
N ARG A 420 26.07 -16.82 5.12
CA ARG A 420 25.50 -18.07 4.56
C ARG A 420 24.26 -17.80 3.71
N LEU A 421 23.44 -16.82 4.09
CA LEU A 421 22.28 -16.41 3.31
C LEU A 421 22.75 -15.87 1.95
N HIS A 422 23.77 -15.02 1.96
CA HIS A 422 24.37 -14.49 0.73
C HIS A 422 24.97 -15.58 -0.16
N GLU A 423 25.81 -16.47 0.38
CA GLU A 423 26.37 -17.62 -0.35
C GLU A 423 25.27 -18.43 -1.05
N ARG A 424 24.14 -18.67 -0.38
CA ARG A 424 23.01 -19.42 -0.96
C ARG A 424 22.22 -18.65 -2.00
N VAL A 425 22.11 -17.32 -1.87
CA VAL A 425 21.53 -16.47 -2.91
C VAL A 425 22.38 -16.58 -4.18
N VAL A 426 23.71 -16.51 -4.04
CA VAL A 426 24.68 -16.54 -5.15
C VAL A 426 24.80 -17.93 -5.78
N ASP A 427 24.87 -19.01 -4.98
CA ASP A 427 25.08 -20.39 -5.45
C ASP A 427 23.85 -21.02 -6.12
N SER A 428 22.67 -20.40 -6.01
CA SER A 428 21.43 -21.03 -6.49
C SER A 428 21.34 -21.04 -8.02
N LYS A 429 21.82 -22.12 -8.65
CA LYS A 429 21.69 -22.39 -10.11
C LYS A 429 20.26 -22.28 -10.65
N ASN A 430 19.24 -22.35 -9.78
CA ASN A 430 17.82 -22.36 -10.14
C ASN A 430 17.05 -21.07 -9.80
N GLY A 431 17.67 -20.06 -9.15
CA GLY A 431 17.00 -18.79 -8.83
C GLY A 431 15.63 -18.96 -8.14
N ARG A 432 15.58 -19.60 -6.97
CA ARG A 432 14.34 -19.82 -6.19
C ARG A 432 14.15 -18.83 -5.03
N THR A 433 14.94 -17.76 -5.01
CA THR A 433 14.78 -16.64 -4.08
C THR A 433 14.09 -15.50 -4.80
N LEU A 434 13.03 -14.97 -4.19
CA LEU A 434 12.32 -13.77 -4.64
C LEU A 434 12.73 -12.59 -3.76
N PHE A 435 13.22 -11.52 -4.37
CA PHE A 435 13.48 -10.25 -3.69
C PHE A 435 12.26 -9.34 -3.81
N VAL A 436 11.77 -8.82 -2.68
CA VAL A 436 10.75 -7.77 -2.64
C VAL A 436 11.43 -6.50 -2.14
N LEU A 437 11.70 -5.59 -3.06
CA LEU A 437 12.42 -4.35 -2.81
C LEU A 437 11.42 -3.21 -2.68
N ASP A 438 11.25 -2.71 -1.45
CA ASP A 438 10.22 -1.72 -1.12
C ASP A 438 10.80 -0.30 -1.09
N GLY A 439 10.32 0.58 -1.98
CA GLY A 439 10.60 2.02 -1.97
C GLY A 439 11.89 2.44 -2.70
N LEU A 440 12.03 2.16 -4.00
CA LEU A 440 13.18 2.63 -4.78
C LEU A 440 13.29 4.16 -4.84
N ASP A 441 12.14 4.85 -4.87
CA ASP A 441 12.05 6.31 -4.82
C ASP A 441 12.67 6.91 -3.54
N GLU A 442 12.79 6.11 -2.48
CA GLU A 442 13.38 6.56 -1.23
C GLU A 442 14.91 6.67 -1.32
N VAL A 443 15.57 6.03 -2.30
CA VAL A 443 17.05 5.95 -2.37
C VAL A 443 17.66 6.39 -3.69
N SER A 444 16.86 6.51 -4.76
CA SER A 444 17.37 6.76 -6.11
C SER A 444 18.05 8.12 -6.31
N GLU A 445 17.70 9.11 -5.48
CA GLU A 445 18.24 10.48 -5.60
C GLU A 445 19.33 10.80 -4.57
N ASP A 446 19.37 10.06 -3.46
CA ASP A 446 20.25 10.34 -2.32
C ASP A 446 21.59 9.58 -2.37
N ILE A 447 21.68 8.52 -3.19
CA ILE A 447 22.88 7.66 -3.26
C ILE A 447 23.71 8.04 -4.51
N PRO A 448 24.97 8.50 -4.36
CA PRO A 448 25.85 8.83 -5.48
C PRO A 448 26.09 7.65 -6.43
N GLU A 449 25.98 7.83 -7.75
CA GLU A 449 26.09 6.76 -8.75
C GLU A 449 27.48 6.06 -8.80
N ASP A 450 28.50 6.65 -8.18
CA ASP A 450 29.88 6.18 -8.12
C ASP A 450 30.26 5.51 -6.78
N GLY A 451 29.38 5.56 -5.77
CA GLY A 451 29.64 5.02 -4.44
C GLY A 451 29.45 3.50 -4.29
N GLY A 452 30.09 2.90 -3.28
CA GLY A 452 29.96 1.46 -2.98
C GLY A 452 28.52 1.02 -2.65
N VAL A 453 27.74 1.90 -2.01
CA VAL A 453 26.32 1.65 -1.70
C VAL A 453 25.46 1.61 -2.96
N PHE A 454 25.78 2.40 -4.00
CA PHE A 454 25.08 2.33 -5.28
C PHE A 454 25.32 1.01 -6.01
N GLN A 455 26.53 0.46 -5.92
CA GLN A 455 26.80 -0.89 -6.46
C GLN A 455 25.97 -1.95 -5.74
N LEU A 456 25.79 -1.83 -4.42
CA LEU A 456 24.90 -2.69 -3.66
C LEU A 456 23.44 -2.54 -4.09
N LEU A 457 22.96 -1.31 -4.30
CA LEU A 457 21.62 -1.04 -4.83
C LEU A 457 21.43 -1.69 -6.21
N LEU A 458 22.37 -1.50 -7.14
CA LEU A 458 22.32 -2.12 -8.46
C LEU A 458 22.32 -3.65 -8.39
N TYR A 459 23.12 -4.23 -7.49
CA TYR A 459 23.14 -5.68 -7.26
C TYR A 459 21.75 -6.20 -6.85
N LEU A 460 21.06 -5.50 -5.94
CA LEU A 460 19.71 -5.88 -5.49
C LEU A 460 18.68 -5.73 -6.62
N LEU A 461 18.67 -4.60 -7.32
CA LEU A 461 17.71 -4.34 -8.38
C LEU A 461 17.90 -5.28 -9.58
N ASN A 462 19.11 -5.77 -9.82
CA ASN A 462 19.43 -6.68 -10.93
C ASN A 462 19.31 -8.17 -10.57
N GLN A 463 18.72 -8.51 -9.42
CA GLN A 463 18.42 -9.90 -9.07
C GLN A 463 17.45 -10.57 -10.08
N PRO A 464 17.62 -11.86 -10.40
CA PRO A 464 16.86 -12.52 -11.45
C PRO A 464 15.35 -12.62 -11.18
N ASN A 465 14.94 -12.77 -9.91
CA ASN A 465 13.54 -12.70 -9.50
C ASN A 465 13.36 -11.58 -8.47
N VAL A 466 12.67 -10.53 -8.88
CA VAL A 466 12.57 -9.31 -8.10
C VAL A 466 11.24 -8.60 -8.36
N ILE A 467 10.62 -8.12 -7.28
CA ILE A 467 9.52 -7.15 -7.31
C ILE A 467 10.10 -5.85 -6.77
N ILE A 468 10.00 -4.78 -7.56
CA ILE A 468 10.48 -3.45 -7.18
C ILE A 468 9.26 -2.53 -7.07
N THR A 469 9.06 -1.90 -5.91
CA THR A 469 8.05 -0.85 -5.76
C THR A 469 8.68 0.53 -5.86
N THR A 470 8.01 1.45 -6.56
CA THR A 470 8.50 2.82 -6.71
C THR A 470 7.37 3.81 -7.01
N ARG A 471 7.64 5.11 -6.93
CA ARG A 471 6.73 6.15 -7.40
C ARG A 471 6.82 6.32 -8.93
N PRO A 472 5.76 6.81 -9.60
CA PRO A 472 5.79 7.02 -11.05
C PRO A 472 6.92 7.94 -11.52
N ASP A 473 7.21 8.99 -10.75
CA ASP A 473 8.20 10.02 -11.11
C ASP A 473 9.65 9.64 -10.73
N ALA A 474 9.84 8.50 -10.06
CA ALA A 474 11.17 8.08 -9.63
C ALA A 474 12.08 7.76 -10.82
N VAL A 475 13.28 8.35 -10.81
CA VAL A 475 14.32 8.09 -11.80
C VAL A 475 14.86 6.68 -11.60
N LEU A 476 14.80 5.87 -12.66
CA LEU A 476 15.37 4.53 -12.64
C LEU A 476 16.87 4.60 -12.94
N PRO A 477 17.73 3.85 -12.22
CA PRO A 477 19.16 3.82 -12.50
C PRO A 477 19.45 3.37 -13.94
N ASN A 478 20.39 4.05 -14.61
CA ASN A 478 20.74 3.78 -16.01
C ASN A 478 21.26 2.36 -16.28
N ARG A 479 21.77 1.66 -15.25
CA ARG A 479 22.29 0.28 -15.33
C ARG A 479 21.28 -0.80 -14.89
N LEU A 480 19.99 -0.46 -14.83
CA LEU A 480 18.93 -1.40 -14.46
C LEU A 480 18.53 -2.29 -15.64
N TYR A 481 18.50 -3.62 -15.43
CA TYR A 481 17.95 -4.53 -16.44
C TYR A 481 16.45 -4.32 -16.63
N SER A 482 15.99 -4.38 -17.87
CA SER A 482 14.59 -4.14 -18.23
C SER A 482 13.63 -5.04 -17.43
N PRO A 483 12.51 -4.50 -16.92
CA PRO A 483 11.48 -5.30 -16.28
C PRO A 483 10.79 -6.19 -17.33
N ASP A 484 10.44 -7.42 -16.95
CA ASP A 484 9.61 -8.32 -17.76
C ASP A 484 8.15 -7.87 -17.74
N LEU A 485 7.71 -7.27 -16.63
CA LEU A 485 6.34 -6.80 -16.42
C LEU A 485 6.36 -5.47 -15.64
N GLU A 486 5.62 -4.48 -16.15
CA GLU A 486 5.45 -3.17 -15.50
C GLU A 486 3.97 -2.99 -15.14
N LEU A 487 3.70 -2.80 -13.85
CA LEU A 487 2.37 -2.69 -13.27
C LEU A 487 2.22 -1.35 -12.52
N GLU A 488 0.98 -0.96 -12.31
CA GLU A 488 0.60 0.18 -11.50
C GLU A 488 -0.40 -0.26 -10.43
N THR A 489 -0.20 0.19 -9.17
CA THR A 489 -1.22 0.03 -8.13
C THR A 489 -2.40 0.92 -8.45
N VAL A 490 -3.59 0.34 -8.57
CA VAL A 490 -4.83 1.07 -8.78
C VAL A 490 -5.56 1.19 -7.44
N GLY A 491 -6.29 2.30 -7.26
CA GLY A 491 -7.10 2.53 -6.07
C GLY A 491 -8.24 1.52 -5.96
N PHE A 492 -9.03 1.61 -4.91
CA PHE A 492 -10.23 0.80 -4.76
C PHE A 492 -11.23 1.08 -5.89
N TYR A 493 -11.89 0.00 -6.33
CA TYR A 493 -13.09 0.10 -7.17
C TYR A 493 -14.30 0.49 -6.31
N PRO A 494 -15.36 1.08 -6.89
CA PRO A 494 -16.53 1.53 -6.12
C PRO A 494 -17.16 0.45 -5.22
N ASP A 495 -17.25 -0.78 -5.72
CA ASP A 495 -17.74 -1.95 -4.96
C ASP A 495 -16.82 -2.31 -3.78
N GLN A 496 -15.50 -2.20 -3.96
CA GLN A 496 -14.52 -2.43 -2.90
C GLN A 496 -14.55 -1.34 -1.83
N VAL A 497 -14.86 -0.08 -2.20
CA VAL A 497 -15.10 0.99 -1.23
C VAL A 497 -16.32 0.64 -0.36
N THR A 498 -17.44 0.24 -0.97
CA THR A 498 -18.62 -0.21 -0.23
C THR A 498 -18.32 -1.43 0.66
N ALA A 499 -17.54 -2.40 0.15
CA ALA A 499 -17.12 -3.57 0.93
C ALA A 499 -16.21 -3.19 2.11
N TYR A 500 -15.29 -2.24 1.92
CA TYR A 500 -14.44 -1.71 2.98
C TYR A 500 -15.27 -1.02 4.07
N LEU A 501 -16.25 -0.19 3.69
CA LEU A 501 -17.16 0.48 4.63
C LEU A 501 -17.98 -0.54 5.44
N LYS A 502 -18.60 -1.52 4.79
CA LYS A 502 -19.41 -2.56 5.45
C LYS A 502 -18.60 -3.37 6.47
N LYS A 503 -17.34 -3.66 6.17
CA LYS A 503 -16.42 -4.39 7.08
C LYS A 503 -15.96 -3.49 8.24
N THR A 504 -15.51 -2.28 7.93
CA THR A 504 -15.05 -1.29 8.91
C THR A 504 -16.12 -1.00 9.96
N PHE A 505 -17.37 -0.91 9.52
CA PHE A 505 -18.51 -0.55 10.36
C PHE A 505 -19.48 -1.71 10.58
N SER A 506 -19.08 -2.98 10.43
CA SER A 506 -19.85 -4.21 10.75
C SER A 506 -21.38 -4.14 10.57
N GLY A 507 -21.87 -3.57 9.45
CA GLY A 507 -23.31 -3.43 9.16
C GLY A 507 -24.08 -2.35 9.95
N SER A 508 -23.40 -1.34 10.50
CA SER A 508 -24.03 -0.25 11.23
C SER A 508 -24.60 0.83 10.31
N GLN A 509 -25.54 1.62 10.86
CA GLN A 509 -26.14 2.79 10.19
C GLN A 509 -25.09 3.78 9.64
N GLN A 510 -23.88 3.84 10.22
CA GLN A 510 -22.80 4.70 9.75
C GLN A 510 -22.32 4.33 8.33
N ALA A 511 -22.24 3.04 7.99
CA ALA A 511 -21.81 2.62 6.65
C ALA A 511 -22.78 3.13 5.57
N GLU A 512 -24.08 3.05 5.84
CA GLU A 512 -25.13 3.55 4.95
C GLU A 512 -25.13 5.07 4.85
N GLN A 513 -24.88 5.77 5.96
CA GLN A 513 -24.74 7.24 5.96
C GLN A 513 -23.54 7.69 5.12
N ILE A 514 -22.40 7.02 5.23
CA ILE A 514 -21.21 7.34 4.41
C ILE A 514 -21.47 7.00 2.95
N ASP A 515 -22.09 5.86 2.65
CA ASP A 515 -22.44 5.48 1.27
C ASP A 515 -23.42 6.48 0.63
N THR A 516 -24.43 6.93 1.38
CA THR A 516 -25.35 8.01 0.97
C THR A 516 -24.59 9.33 0.76
N PHE A 517 -23.71 9.69 1.69
CA PHE A 517 -22.88 10.90 1.57
C PHE A 517 -21.99 10.86 0.32
N LEU A 518 -21.35 9.73 0.03
CA LEU A 518 -20.50 9.56 -1.15
C LEU A 518 -21.30 9.62 -2.46
N LYS A 519 -22.55 9.11 -2.46
CA LYS A 519 -23.46 9.25 -3.61
C LYS A 519 -23.81 10.71 -3.90
N ASP A 520 -23.92 11.54 -2.87
CA ASP A 520 -24.21 12.97 -3.01
C ASP A 520 -22.94 13.80 -3.35
N HIS A 521 -21.74 13.24 -3.19
CA HIS A 521 -20.46 13.94 -3.35
C HIS A 521 -19.49 13.18 -4.27
N GLU A 522 -19.75 13.20 -5.57
CA GLU A 522 -18.98 12.47 -6.60
C GLU A 522 -17.46 12.72 -6.55
N LEU A 523 -17.04 13.96 -6.28
CA LEU A 523 -15.61 14.29 -6.14
C LEU A 523 -14.97 13.49 -4.99
N ILE A 524 -15.63 13.43 -3.84
CA ILE A 524 -15.16 12.71 -2.68
C ILE A 524 -15.19 11.22 -2.95
N GLN A 525 -16.25 10.71 -3.60
CA GLN A 525 -16.33 9.33 -4.07
C GLN A 525 -15.13 8.93 -4.93
N GLY A 526 -14.67 9.84 -5.79
CA GLY A 526 -13.43 9.69 -6.55
C GLY A 526 -12.18 9.62 -5.67
N LEU A 527 -12.02 10.55 -4.72
CA LEU A 527 -10.86 10.63 -3.82
C LEU A 527 -10.71 9.43 -2.90
N VAL A 528 -11.80 8.92 -2.34
CA VAL A 528 -11.78 7.79 -1.40
C VAL A 528 -11.46 6.45 -2.09
N ARG A 529 -11.30 6.43 -3.41
CA ARG A 529 -10.67 5.29 -4.08
C ARG A 529 -9.20 5.18 -3.68
N VAL A 530 -8.56 6.23 -3.17
CA VAL A 530 -7.27 6.14 -2.49
C VAL A 530 -7.49 5.59 -1.06
N PRO A 531 -6.93 4.42 -0.70
CA PRO A 531 -7.25 3.74 0.55
C PRO A 531 -7.02 4.59 1.82
N ILE A 532 -5.92 5.37 1.85
CA ILE A 532 -5.62 6.21 3.02
C ILE A 532 -6.62 7.37 3.18
N LEU A 533 -7.19 7.87 2.08
CA LEU A 533 -8.22 8.92 2.13
C LEU A 533 -9.57 8.35 2.56
N LEU A 534 -9.91 7.12 2.15
CA LEU A 534 -11.09 6.42 2.66
C LEU A 534 -11.00 6.19 4.16
N ASP A 535 -9.85 5.72 4.65
CA ASP A 535 -9.62 5.51 6.08
C ASP A 535 -9.70 6.83 6.86
N ALA A 536 -9.15 7.91 6.29
CA ALA A 536 -9.25 9.25 6.88
C ALA A 536 -10.70 9.76 6.94
N LEU A 537 -11.52 9.49 5.92
CA LEU A 537 -12.94 9.79 5.94
C LEU A 537 -13.67 8.94 7.00
N CYS A 538 -13.41 7.64 7.07
CA CYS A 538 -14.02 6.73 8.06
C CYS A 538 -13.77 7.21 9.50
N LEU A 539 -12.57 7.72 9.80
CA LEU A 539 -12.22 8.30 11.10
C LEU A 539 -13.20 9.39 11.56
N THR A 540 -13.80 10.13 10.62
CA THR A 540 -14.75 11.19 10.97
C THR A 540 -16.07 10.67 11.55
N TRP A 541 -16.44 9.41 11.29
CA TRP A 541 -17.66 8.76 11.80
C TRP A 541 -17.47 7.81 12.99
N GLU A 542 -16.25 7.32 13.26
CA GLU A 542 -15.99 6.28 14.28
C GLU A 542 -16.31 6.69 15.74
N TYR A 543 -16.31 7.99 16.06
CA TYR A 543 -16.51 8.48 17.43
C TYR A 543 -17.95 8.89 17.76
N GLY A 544 -18.94 8.54 16.93
CA GLY A 544 -20.36 8.92 17.12
C GLY A 544 -20.67 10.41 16.91
N ASP A 545 -19.63 11.25 16.90
CA ASP A 545 -19.61 12.61 16.37
C ASP A 545 -19.66 12.56 14.82
N SER A 546 -20.81 12.23 14.23
CA SER A 546 -21.03 12.52 12.81
C SER A 546 -20.87 14.02 12.56
N PHE A 547 -20.75 14.43 11.30
CA PHE A 547 -20.70 15.85 10.99
C PHE A 547 -21.87 16.60 11.64
N ARG A 548 -21.59 17.72 12.32
CA ARG A 548 -22.65 18.58 12.90
C ARG A 548 -23.61 19.07 11.81
N SER A 549 -23.08 19.28 10.61
CA SER A 549 -23.78 19.55 9.35
C SER A 549 -23.06 18.78 8.25
N VAL A 550 -23.81 18.13 7.35
CA VAL A 550 -23.20 17.42 6.20
C VAL A 550 -22.34 18.40 5.40
N PRO A 551 -21.03 18.16 5.24
CA PRO A 551 -20.13 19.07 4.52
C PRO A 551 -20.48 19.04 3.04
N ASP A 552 -20.67 20.21 2.45
CA ASP A 552 -21.05 20.39 1.04
C ASP A 552 -19.84 20.66 0.12
N THR A 553 -18.63 20.75 0.68
CA THR A 553 -17.39 21.07 -0.04
C THR A 553 -16.25 20.12 0.32
N MET A 554 -15.27 19.96 -0.59
CA MET A 554 -14.06 19.17 -0.32
C MET A 554 -13.29 19.75 0.86
N THR A 555 -13.19 21.08 0.91
CA THR A 555 -12.50 21.79 1.98
C THR A 555 -13.13 21.51 3.35
N ALA A 556 -14.46 21.46 3.45
CA ALA A 556 -15.14 21.14 4.70
C ALA A 556 -14.87 19.69 5.17
N VAL A 557 -14.81 18.72 4.25
CA VAL A 557 -14.43 17.34 4.56
C VAL A 557 -13.00 17.28 5.11
N TYR A 558 -12.04 17.93 4.44
CA TYR A 558 -10.64 17.97 4.89
C TYR A 558 -10.50 18.69 6.24
N GLY A 559 -11.23 19.78 6.47
CA GLY A 559 -11.27 20.47 7.76
C GLY A 559 -11.82 19.59 8.89
N ALA A 560 -12.81 18.74 8.60
CA ALA A 560 -13.34 17.81 9.58
C ALA A 560 -12.36 16.66 9.89
N ILE A 561 -11.67 16.12 8.87
CA ILE A 561 -10.59 15.14 9.05
C ILE A 561 -9.45 15.77 9.87
N GLU A 562 -9.03 16.99 9.51
CA GLU A 562 -7.99 17.76 10.21
C GLU A 562 -8.31 17.85 11.70
N HIS A 563 -9.52 18.28 12.03
CA HIS A 563 -9.97 18.42 13.41
C HIS A 563 -9.93 17.10 14.19
N LYS A 564 -10.32 15.97 13.58
CA LYS A 564 -10.27 14.66 14.23
C LYS A 564 -8.85 14.17 14.45
N LEU A 565 -7.96 14.38 13.47
CA LEU A 565 -6.55 14.01 13.60
C LEU A 565 -5.85 14.84 14.68
N TRP A 566 -6.09 16.16 14.76
CA TRP A 566 -5.54 16.98 15.83
C TRP A 566 -5.99 16.54 17.22
N ARG A 567 -7.26 16.15 17.41
CA ARG A 567 -7.73 15.59 18.69
C ARG A 567 -6.91 14.38 19.13
N LYS A 568 -6.54 13.51 18.19
CA LYS A 568 -5.69 12.34 18.45
C LYS A 568 -4.24 12.76 18.71
N ASP A 569 -3.72 13.70 17.93
CA ASP A 569 -2.31 14.13 18.01
C ASP A 569 -2.01 14.92 19.29
N ILE A 570 -2.97 15.68 19.84
CA ILE A 570 -2.83 16.36 21.14
C ILE A 570 -2.42 15.37 22.25
N VAL A 571 -3.02 14.18 22.25
CA VAL A 571 -2.72 13.12 23.22
C VAL A 571 -1.32 12.57 22.97
N ARG A 572 -0.94 12.31 21.71
CA ARG A 572 0.39 11.80 21.33
C ARG A 572 1.52 12.80 21.62
N LEU A 573 1.24 14.08 21.46
CA LEU A 573 2.16 15.18 21.75
C LEU A 573 2.27 15.49 23.25
N ASN A 574 1.51 14.80 24.12
CA ASN A 574 1.50 15.01 25.57
C ASN A 574 1.27 16.49 25.97
N LYS A 575 0.33 17.17 25.30
CA LYS A 575 0.05 18.59 25.54
C LYS A 575 -0.52 18.82 26.94
N ILE A 576 -0.01 19.86 27.61
CA ILE A 576 -0.41 20.27 28.95
C ILE A 576 -1.18 21.60 28.85
N VAL A 577 -2.38 21.66 29.41
CA VAL A 577 -3.19 22.89 29.51
C VAL A 577 -3.61 23.06 30.96
N GLY A 578 -3.34 24.22 31.55
CA GLY A 578 -3.66 24.50 32.96
C GLY A 578 -2.94 23.58 33.97
N GLY A 579 -1.75 23.08 33.64
CA GLY A 579 -0.95 22.20 34.51
C GLY A 579 -1.39 20.73 34.54
N ARG A 580 -2.34 20.30 33.68
CA ARG A 580 -2.78 18.90 33.55
C ARG A 580 -2.56 18.38 32.13
N LEU A 581 -2.22 17.09 32.03
CA LEU A 581 -2.14 16.37 30.75
C LEU A 581 -3.56 16.19 30.19
N LEU A 582 -3.75 16.48 28.91
CA LEU A 582 -5.05 16.32 28.27
C LEU A 582 -5.32 14.85 27.92
N GLY A 583 -6.33 14.26 28.56
CA GLY A 583 -6.82 12.91 28.25
C GLY A 583 -7.85 12.89 27.12
N GLY A 584 -8.03 11.72 26.50
CA GLY A 584 -8.92 11.54 25.35
C GLY A 584 -10.40 11.86 25.63
N THR A 585 -10.88 11.72 26.86
CA THR A 585 -12.27 12.03 27.26
C THR A 585 -12.54 13.53 27.35
N THR A 586 -11.60 14.33 27.87
CA THR A 586 -11.71 15.79 27.94
C THR A 586 -11.74 16.42 26.55
N LEU A 587 -10.98 15.87 25.61
CA LEU A 587 -10.91 16.35 24.22
C LEU A 587 -12.14 16.05 23.37
N ARG A 588 -13.00 15.09 23.78
CA ARG A 588 -14.25 14.81 23.05
C ARG A 588 -15.20 16.01 23.07
N LEU A 589 -15.24 16.74 24.18
CA LEU A 589 -16.12 17.90 24.37
C LEU A 589 -15.51 19.23 23.91
N ALA A 590 -14.22 19.26 23.57
CA ALA A 590 -13.52 20.47 23.16
C ALA A 590 -14.05 21.03 21.84
N LEU A 591 -14.23 22.35 21.80
CA LEU A 591 -14.62 23.09 20.61
C LEU A 591 -13.47 23.12 19.58
N PRO A 592 -13.78 23.20 18.27
CA PRO A 592 -12.76 23.28 17.24
C PRO A 592 -11.78 24.46 17.41
N SER A 593 -12.25 25.58 17.96
CA SER A 593 -11.41 26.75 18.27
C SER A 593 -10.39 26.47 19.39
N GLU A 594 -10.78 25.72 20.41
CA GLU A 594 -9.90 25.36 21.54
C GLU A 594 -8.80 24.41 21.06
N ILE A 595 -9.17 23.40 20.27
CA ILE A 595 -8.22 22.46 19.65
C ILE A 595 -7.20 23.22 18.79
N ARG A 596 -7.67 24.13 17.93
CA ARG A 596 -6.78 24.98 17.10
C ARG A 596 -5.86 25.86 17.94
N GLY A 597 -6.32 26.37 19.09
CA GLY A 597 -5.49 27.14 20.01
C GLY A 597 -4.35 26.32 20.61
N ILE A 598 -4.60 25.05 20.95
CA ILE A 598 -3.61 24.15 21.59
C ILE A 598 -2.49 23.74 20.62
N VAL A 599 -2.84 23.48 19.35
CA VAL A 599 -1.90 22.97 18.32
C VAL A 599 -1.47 24.02 17.30
N GLN A 600 -1.65 25.30 17.63
CA GLN A 600 -1.44 26.39 16.67
C GLN A 600 -0.02 26.41 16.08
N ASN A 601 1.00 26.14 16.89
CA ASN A 601 2.39 26.14 16.43
C ASN A 601 2.65 24.97 15.48
N GLU A 602 2.15 23.77 15.81
CA GLU A 602 2.28 22.59 14.97
C GLU A 602 1.54 22.75 13.64
N MET A 603 0.37 23.39 13.66
CA MET A 603 -0.37 23.74 12.45
C MET A 603 0.44 24.67 11.55
N ARG A 604 1.04 25.73 12.09
CA ARG A 604 1.86 26.66 11.31
C ARG A 604 3.10 25.99 10.72
N LEU A 605 3.72 25.07 11.47
CA LEU A 605 4.82 24.25 10.97
C LEU A 605 4.40 23.42 9.74
N LEU A 606 3.26 22.73 9.80
CA LEU A 606 2.75 21.96 8.64
C LEU A 606 2.40 22.88 7.46
N GLU A 607 1.81 24.05 7.72
CA GLU A 607 1.50 25.05 6.70
C GLU A 607 2.75 25.51 5.94
N THR A 608 3.81 25.89 6.68
CA THR A 608 5.09 26.33 6.08
C THR A 608 5.77 25.17 5.33
N LEU A 609 5.82 23.97 5.92
CA LEU A 609 6.39 22.77 5.28
C LEU A 609 5.65 22.40 3.99
N ALA A 610 4.32 22.46 4.01
CA ALA A 610 3.49 22.11 2.87
C ALA A 610 3.63 23.10 1.70
N PHE A 611 3.59 24.40 1.98
CA PHE A 611 3.72 25.44 0.95
C PHE A 611 5.10 25.45 0.31
N THR A 612 6.16 25.40 1.11
CA THR A 612 7.54 25.34 0.61
C THR A 612 7.78 24.07 -0.19
N GLY A 613 7.31 22.92 0.29
CA GLY A 613 7.36 21.67 -0.46
C GLY A 613 6.62 21.75 -1.80
N LEU A 614 5.40 22.30 -1.80
CA LEU A 614 4.61 22.42 -3.03
C LEU A 614 5.29 23.36 -4.04
N HIS A 615 5.86 24.47 -3.57
CA HIS A 615 6.57 25.44 -4.41
C HIS A 615 7.86 24.87 -5.01
N ALA A 616 8.65 24.17 -4.19
CA ALA A 616 9.89 23.52 -4.59
C ALA A 616 9.67 22.18 -5.34
N ASN A 617 8.41 21.77 -5.54
CA ASN A 617 8.03 20.47 -6.11
C ASN A 617 8.62 19.27 -5.33
N VAL A 618 8.72 19.41 -4.01
CA VAL A 618 9.20 18.40 -3.06
C VAL A 618 8.01 17.73 -2.37
N ILE A 619 7.93 16.40 -2.49
CA ILE A 619 6.90 15.57 -1.84
C ILE A 619 7.46 14.84 -0.62
N ASN A 620 8.76 14.50 -0.67
CA ASN A 620 9.49 13.84 0.40
C ASN A 620 10.46 14.85 1.03
N PHE A 621 10.23 15.20 2.29
CA PHE A 621 11.03 16.14 3.06
C PHE A 621 12.24 15.43 3.65
N THR A 622 13.39 15.54 3.00
CA THR A 622 14.66 14.98 3.47
C THR A 622 15.20 15.76 4.67
N PRO A 623 16.11 15.19 5.48
CA PRO A 623 16.77 15.91 6.57
C PRO A 623 17.41 17.21 6.10
N HIS A 624 18.09 17.16 4.95
CA HIS A 624 18.70 18.33 4.32
C HIS A 624 17.67 19.44 4.04
N PHE A 625 16.48 19.07 3.55
CA PHE A 625 15.40 20.03 3.32
C PHE A 625 14.88 20.60 4.64
N LEU A 626 14.69 19.76 5.66
CA LEU A 626 14.23 20.20 6.99
C LEU A 626 15.24 21.12 7.69
N ASP A 627 16.53 20.86 7.54
CA ASP A 627 17.60 21.71 8.08
C ASP A 627 17.61 23.08 7.37
N THR A 628 17.49 23.08 6.04
CA THR A 628 17.33 24.32 5.25
C THR A 628 16.11 25.12 5.70
N MET A 629 15.01 24.43 6.06
CA MET A 629 13.81 25.07 6.59
C MET A 629 14.04 25.67 7.98
N CYS A 630 14.78 24.98 8.86
CA CYS A 630 15.16 25.49 10.18
C CYS A 630 16.06 26.74 10.08
N GLU A 631 16.90 26.84 9.05
CA GLU A 631 17.75 28.02 8.84
C GLU A 631 16.96 29.26 8.43
N HIS A 632 15.90 29.09 7.62
CA HIS A 632 15.26 30.20 6.92
C HIS A 632 13.87 30.59 7.45
N PHE A 633 13.21 29.73 8.24
CA PHE A 633 11.84 29.96 8.71
C PHE A 633 11.76 29.93 10.24
N GLU A 634 10.99 30.84 10.84
CA GLU A 634 10.82 30.92 12.30
C GLU A 634 10.00 29.76 12.87
N GLU A 635 9.05 29.20 12.10
CA GLU A 635 8.15 28.16 12.64
C GLU A 635 8.89 26.87 13.04
N PRO A 636 9.78 26.28 12.22
CA PRO A 636 10.59 25.12 12.64
C PRO A 636 11.51 25.43 13.82
N GLN A 637 12.07 26.64 13.90
CA GLN A 637 12.97 27.07 14.99
C GLN A 637 12.27 27.09 16.36
N SER A 638 10.96 27.26 16.39
CA SER A 638 10.17 27.28 17.63
C SER A 638 10.11 25.92 18.35
N PHE A 639 10.62 24.84 17.74
CA PHE A 639 10.62 23.49 18.29
C PHE A 639 12.02 22.99 18.64
N PRO A 640 12.38 22.86 19.94
CA PRO A 640 13.68 22.31 20.35
C PRO A 640 13.92 20.86 19.89
N LEU A 641 12.84 20.09 19.66
CA LEU A 641 12.86 18.70 19.20
C LEU A 641 11.92 18.52 18.01
N LEU A 642 12.20 19.18 16.88
CA LEU A 642 11.37 19.17 15.68
C LEU A 642 11.01 17.74 15.21
N TYR A 643 11.99 16.85 15.08
CA TYR A 643 11.77 15.46 14.64
C TYR A 643 10.78 14.69 15.53
N ARG A 644 10.81 14.93 16.86
CA ARG A 644 9.86 14.33 17.81
C ARG A 644 8.43 14.81 17.55
N VAL A 645 8.26 16.08 17.17
CA VAL A 645 6.94 16.64 16.82
C VAL A 645 6.46 16.03 15.52
N LEU A 646 7.29 16.01 14.47
CA LEU A 646 6.95 15.45 13.17
C LEU A 646 6.54 13.95 13.25
N HIS A 647 7.20 13.16 14.10
CA HIS A 647 6.85 11.75 14.32
C HIS A 647 5.48 11.55 14.99
N ASN A 648 5.06 12.49 15.84
CA ASN A 648 3.85 12.36 16.66
C ASN A 648 2.61 13.02 16.04
N ILE A 649 2.76 13.67 14.89
CA ILE A 649 1.67 14.26 14.11
C ILE A 649 1.17 13.27 13.06
N SER A 650 -0.14 13.10 12.94
CA SER A 650 -0.75 12.09 12.07
C SER A 650 -0.76 12.43 10.58
N PHE A 651 -0.55 13.69 10.23
CA PHE A 651 -0.55 14.15 8.82
C PHE A 651 0.72 13.77 8.07
N LEU A 652 1.80 13.42 8.79
CA LEU A 652 3.08 13.03 8.24
C LEU A 652 3.33 11.54 8.52
N ARG A 653 4.08 10.92 7.62
CA ARG A 653 4.61 9.57 7.77
C ARG A 653 6.12 9.63 7.53
N THR A 654 6.83 8.78 8.27
CA THR A 654 8.22 8.42 8.01
C THR A 654 8.24 6.97 7.56
N SER A 655 9.13 6.64 6.63
CA SER A 655 9.33 5.26 6.22
C SER A 655 10.15 4.47 7.26
N GLU A 656 10.79 5.13 8.23
CA GLU A 656 11.71 4.51 9.18
C GLU A 656 11.04 3.98 10.46
N SER A 657 11.53 2.83 10.97
CA SER A 657 10.92 2.07 12.05
C SER A 657 11.36 2.51 13.46
N ALA A 658 12.41 3.32 13.58
CA ALA A 658 13.01 3.69 14.87
C ALA A 658 12.85 5.20 15.12
N PRO A 659 12.14 5.64 16.18
CA PRO A 659 11.85 7.06 16.43
C PRO A 659 13.06 7.89 16.89
N GLU A 660 14.24 7.29 17.09
CA GLU A 660 15.40 7.92 17.77
C GLU A 660 16.55 8.35 16.85
N ASN A 661 16.46 8.13 15.53
CA ASN A 661 17.53 8.52 14.61
C ASN A 661 17.31 9.94 14.06
N HIS A 662 18.28 10.84 14.30
CA HIS A 662 18.40 12.10 13.57
C HIS A 662 18.76 11.78 12.10
N GLY A 663 17.86 12.06 11.15
CA GLY A 663 18.08 11.76 9.73
C GLY A 663 16.89 11.21 8.94
N GLN A 664 15.66 11.29 9.46
CA GLN A 664 14.49 10.69 8.79
C GLN A 664 13.88 11.61 7.74
N SER A 665 13.43 11.02 6.63
CA SER A 665 12.62 11.73 5.63
C SER A 665 11.13 11.59 5.95
N PHE A 666 10.38 12.68 5.78
CA PHE A 666 8.94 12.72 6.05
C PHE A 666 8.15 12.99 4.77
N HIS A 667 6.90 12.52 4.69
CA HIS A 667 5.98 12.92 3.64
C HIS A 667 4.54 13.01 4.17
N PHE A 668 3.69 13.81 3.51
CA PHE A 668 2.27 13.87 3.87
C PHE A 668 1.56 12.53 3.59
N LEU A 669 0.47 12.25 4.33
CA LEU A 669 -0.39 11.07 4.11
C LEU A 669 -0.77 10.87 2.64
N HIS A 670 -1.05 11.98 1.96
CA HIS A 670 -1.35 12.06 0.54
C HIS A 670 -1.04 13.48 0.04
N LEU A 671 -0.77 13.65 -1.26
CA LEU A 671 -0.44 14.95 -1.86
C LEU A 671 -1.53 16.01 -1.61
N THR A 672 -2.80 15.61 -1.56
CA THR A 672 -3.91 16.52 -1.27
C THR A 672 -3.85 17.13 0.13
N PHE A 673 -3.25 16.45 1.12
CA PHE A 673 -3.00 17.06 2.43
C PHE A 673 -1.90 18.11 2.37
N GLN A 674 -0.86 17.89 1.58
CA GLN A 674 0.16 18.91 1.31
C GLN A 674 -0.49 20.13 0.62
N GLU A 675 -1.32 19.92 -0.41
CA GLU A 675 -2.03 21.00 -1.09
C GLU A 675 -3.01 21.74 -0.14
N TYR A 676 -3.65 21.02 0.79
CA TYR A 676 -4.53 21.60 1.81
C TYR A 676 -3.78 22.50 2.81
N PHE A 677 -2.68 22.03 3.40
CA PHE A 677 -1.89 22.84 4.33
C PHE A 677 -1.15 23.99 3.61
N ALA A 678 -0.75 23.80 2.35
CA ALA A 678 -0.22 24.89 1.52
C ALA A 678 -1.28 25.98 1.27
N ALA A 679 -2.54 25.60 1.03
CA ALA A 679 -3.64 26.54 0.89
C ALA A 679 -3.89 27.32 2.20
N ARG A 680 -3.81 26.65 3.35
CA ARG A 680 -3.91 27.30 4.66
C ARG A 680 -2.79 28.33 4.89
N TYR A 681 -1.55 28.01 4.52
CA TYR A 681 -0.43 28.95 4.55
C TYR A 681 -0.74 30.19 3.70
N PHE A 682 -1.16 29.99 2.46
CA PHE A 682 -1.53 31.07 1.54
C PHE A 682 -2.65 31.94 2.14
N VAL A 683 -3.71 31.34 2.69
CA VAL A 683 -4.84 32.06 3.28
C VAL A 683 -4.42 32.86 4.50
N ARG A 684 -3.54 32.31 5.37
CA ARG A 684 -2.98 33.03 6.52
C ARG A 684 -2.28 34.30 6.05
N ARG A 685 -1.37 34.18 5.08
CA ARG A 685 -0.59 35.31 4.52
C ARG A 685 -1.48 36.29 3.74
N TRP A 686 -2.51 35.79 3.05
CA TRP A 686 -3.51 36.60 2.34
C TRP A 686 -4.31 37.49 3.29
N ARG A 687 -4.78 36.95 4.42
CA ARG A 687 -5.55 37.68 5.44
C ARG A 687 -4.71 38.72 6.17
N SER A 688 -3.47 38.38 6.51
CA SER A 688 -2.53 39.31 7.15
C SER A 688 -1.89 40.31 6.18
N GLN A 689 -2.12 40.16 4.86
CA GLN A 689 -1.46 40.95 3.80
C GLN A 689 0.07 40.91 3.87
N SER A 690 0.64 39.84 4.43
CA SER A 690 2.09 39.62 4.50
C SER A 690 2.61 38.89 3.25
N PRO A 691 3.88 39.09 2.87
CA PRO A 691 4.47 38.36 1.75
C PRO A 691 4.48 36.85 1.98
N LEU A 692 4.44 36.09 0.88
CA LEU A 692 4.74 34.66 0.86
C LEU A 692 6.25 34.50 0.78
N GLU A 693 6.80 33.72 1.69
CA GLU A 693 8.19 33.28 1.66
C GLU A 693 8.30 32.04 0.75
N CYS A 694 8.96 32.19 -0.40
CA CYS A 694 9.14 31.16 -1.41
C CYS A 694 10.60 30.71 -1.46
N LEU A 695 10.86 29.46 -1.06
CA LEU A 695 12.19 28.86 -1.18
C LEU A 695 12.50 28.57 -2.66
N GLN A 696 13.61 29.08 -3.17
CA GLN A 696 14.06 28.84 -4.54
C GLN A 696 14.80 27.50 -4.66
N PRO A 697 14.57 26.71 -5.73
CA PRO A 697 15.19 25.39 -5.88
C PRO A 697 16.71 25.46 -6.07
N ASP A 698 17.20 26.52 -6.70
CA ASP A 698 18.55 26.55 -7.28
C ASP A 698 19.61 27.09 -6.29
N ASN A 699 19.23 28.10 -5.49
CA ASN A 699 20.17 28.85 -4.63
C ASN A 699 19.82 28.81 -3.13
N ARG A 700 18.76 28.07 -2.73
CA ARG A 700 18.26 27.97 -1.34
C ARG A 700 17.96 29.30 -0.65
N SER A 701 17.88 30.40 -1.40
CA SER A 701 17.43 31.70 -0.92
C SER A 701 15.91 31.74 -0.85
N VAL A 702 15.38 32.48 0.13
CA VAL A 702 13.95 32.78 0.23
C VAL A 702 13.66 34.07 -0.53
N GLU A 703 12.74 34.01 -1.49
CA GLU A 703 12.17 35.18 -2.15
C GLU A 703 10.82 35.52 -1.52
N GLU A 704 10.61 36.80 -1.22
CA GLU A 704 9.32 37.30 -0.77
C GLU A 704 8.46 37.75 -1.96
N ILE A 705 7.29 37.16 -2.13
CA ILE A 705 6.34 37.53 -3.18
C ILE A 705 4.98 37.86 -2.58
N SER A 706 4.32 38.90 -3.07
CA SER A 706 2.97 39.22 -2.61
C SER A 706 1.99 38.08 -2.97
N PRO A 707 1.04 37.73 -2.09
CA PRO A 707 0.04 36.70 -2.38
C PRO A 707 -0.74 36.94 -3.69
N ALA A 708 -1.01 38.21 -4.02
CA ALA A 708 -1.70 38.58 -5.26
C ALA A 708 -0.85 38.35 -6.52
N SER A 709 0.45 38.70 -6.47
CA SER A 709 1.39 38.43 -7.56
C SER A 709 1.60 36.94 -7.77
N PHE A 710 1.71 36.18 -6.67
CA PHE A 710 1.84 34.72 -6.73
C PHE A 710 0.62 34.07 -7.38
N LEU A 711 -0.59 34.46 -6.97
CA LEU A 711 -1.83 33.99 -7.58
C LEU A 711 -1.87 34.27 -9.09
N GLN A 712 -1.52 35.49 -9.52
CA GLN A 712 -1.49 35.85 -10.93
C GLN A 712 -0.48 35.03 -11.75
N LYS A 713 0.69 34.74 -11.18
CA LYS A 713 1.74 33.93 -11.81
C LYS A 713 1.36 32.45 -11.92
N HIS A 714 0.70 31.90 -10.90
CA HIS A 714 0.48 30.46 -10.75
C HIS A 714 -0.96 29.97 -10.97
N LYS A 715 -1.95 30.85 -11.21
CA LYS A 715 -3.38 30.50 -11.37
C LYS A 715 -3.71 29.47 -12.45
N HIS A 716 -2.87 29.31 -13.48
CA HIS A 716 -3.11 28.37 -14.59
C HIS A 716 -2.22 27.13 -14.56
N GLN A 717 -1.32 27.02 -13.58
CA GLN A 717 -0.45 25.88 -13.45
C GLN A 717 -1.21 24.71 -12.80
N GLN A 718 -0.99 23.50 -13.32
CA GLN A 718 -1.79 22.34 -12.91
C GLN A 718 -1.51 21.94 -11.46
N ASN A 719 -0.26 21.96 -11.01
CA ASN A 719 0.16 21.62 -9.65
C ASN A 719 -0.59 22.40 -8.56
N TYR A 720 -0.95 23.67 -8.79
CA TYR A 720 -1.68 24.50 -7.81
C TYR A 720 -3.20 24.37 -7.88
N ASN A 721 -3.77 23.60 -8.83
CA ASN A 721 -5.21 23.54 -9.05
C ASN A 721 -6.02 23.15 -7.80
N ILE A 722 -5.60 22.10 -7.09
CA ILE A 722 -6.28 21.63 -5.87
C ILE A 722 -6.04 22.60 -4.71
N MET A 723 -4.84 23.18 -4.61
CA MET A 723 -4.56 24.23 -3.63
C MET A 723 -5.54 25.40 -3.77
N TRP A 724 -5.82 25.87 -5.00
CA TRP A 724 -6.75 26.99 -5.21
C TRP A 724 -8.18 26.69 -4.75
N ARG A 725 -8.64 25.43 -4.88
CA ARG A 725 -9.93 24.98 -4.33
C ARG A 725 -9.96 25.17 -2.82
N PHE A 726 -8.96 24.62 -2.14
CA PHE A 726 -8.85 24.75 -0.69
C PHE A 726 -8.70 26.20 -0.23
N VAL A 727 -7.98 27.04 -0.97
CA VAL A 727 -7.86 28.48 -0.65
C VAL A 727 -9.25 29.11 -0.59
N VAL A 728 -10.09 28.90 -1.59
CA VAL A 728 -11.43 29.50 -1.61
C VAL A 728 -12.32 28.97 -0.49
N GLY A 729 -12.34 27.66 -0.25
CA GLY A 729 -13.12 27.08 0.86
C GLY A 729 -12.65 27.57 2.23
N LEU A 730 -11.35 27.80 2.43
CA LEU A 730 -10.78 28.32 3.68
C LEU A 730 -10.98 29.84 3.85
N LEU A 731 -11.14 30.58 2.75
CA LEU A 731 -11.42 32.02 2.76
C LEU A 731 -12.86 32.33 3.16
N GLN A 732 -13.82 31.42 2.93
CA GLN A 732 -15.26 31.62 3.11
C GLN A 732 -15.71 32.29 4.43
N PRO A 733 -15.04 32.10 5.60
CA PRO A 733 -15.36 32.86 6.81
C PRO A 733 -15.09 34.38 6.73
N GLY A 734 -14.35 34.84 5.71
CA GLY A 734 -13.98 36.24 5.46
C GLY A 734 -14.44 36.69 4.07
N GLU A 735 -15.61 37.31 4.01
CA GLU A 735 -16.30 37.68 2.76
C GLU A 735 -15.47 38.64 1.90
N ASP A 736 -14.86 39.65 2.53
CA ASP A 736 -14.01 40.63 1.86
C ASP A 736 -12.76 40.00 1.24
N ASP A 737 -12.15 39.04 1.95
CA ASP A 737 -10.96 38.34 1.45
C ASP A 737 -11.29 37.45 0.26
N THR A 738 -12.47 36.82 0.28
CA THR A 738 -12.99 35.99 -0.83
C THR A 738 -13.29 36.85 -2.06
N ARG A 739 -13.96 37.99 -1.88
CA ARG A 739 -14.19 38.97 -2.95
C ARG A 739 -12.87 39.50 -3.52
N ARG A 740 -11.90 39.84 -2.67
CA ARG A 740 -10.57 40.27 -3.09
C ARG A 740 -9.89 39.19 -3.94
N PHE A 741 -9.99 37.93 -3.54
CA PHE A 741 -9.39 36.80 -4.27
C PHE A 741 -9.94 36.65 -5.68
N PHE A 742 -11.27 36.63 -5.85
CA PHE A 742 -11.89 36.55 -7.18
C PHE A 742 -11.60 37.78 -8.04
N LYS A 743 -11.60 38.98 -7.45
CA LYS A 743 -11.19 40.22 -8.15
C LYS A 743 -9.74 40.13 -8.62
N THR A 744 -8.84 39.54 -7.81
CA THR A 744 -7.45 39.34 -8.18
C THR A 744 -7.27 38.25 -9.23
N ILE A 745 -8.10 37.21 -9.32
CA ILE A 745 -8.05 36.26 -10.45
C ILE A 745 -8.28 36.98 -11.79
N GLY A 746 -9.14 38.00 -11.77
CA GLY A 746 -9.51 38.83 -12.91
C GLY A 746 -10.42 38.11 -13.90
N GLU A 747 -10.67 38.72 -15.06
CA GLU A 747 -11.49 38.14 -16.14
C GLU A 747 -10.59 37.76 -17.31
N HIS A 748 -10.65 36.50 -17.77
CA HIS A 748 -9.93 36.06 -18.97
C HIS A 748 -10.82 35.13 -19.83
N SER A 749 -10.73 35.27 -21.15
CA SER A 749 -11.54 34.57 -22.14
C SER A 749 -11.06 33.15 -22.49
N HIS A 750 -10.24 32.51 -21.64
CA HIS A 750 -9.63 31.22 -21.92
C HIS A 750 -10.23 30.06 -21.10
N ILE A 751 -10.35 28.86 -21.68
CA ILE A 751 -10.97 27.69 -21.04
C ILE A 751 -10.35 27.32 -19.69
N ARG A 752 -9.02 27.40 -19.54
CA ARG A 752 -8.32 27.12 -18.26
C ARG A 752 -8.75 28.07 -17.14
N HIS A 753 -9.11 29.31 -17.49
CA HIS A 753 -9.55 30.30 -16.53
C HIS A 753 -10.99 30.05 -16.08
N GLN A 754 -11.89 29.79 -17.03
CA GLN A 754 -13.29 29.44 -16.71
C GLN A 754 -13.36 28.19 -15.83
N ARG A 755 -12.51 27.21 -16.12
CA ARG A 755 -12.39 26.01 -15.30
C ARG A 755 -11.91 26.31 -13.87
N LEU A 756 -10.89 27.15 -13.69
CA LEU A 756 -10.42 27.55 -12.37
C LEU A 756 -11.56 28.19 -11.57
N ILE A 757 -12.31 29.10 -12.19
CA ILE A 757 -13.47 29.76 -11.57
C ILE A 757 -14.50 28.71 -11.13
N MET A 758 -14.89 27.79 -12.01
CA MET A 758 -15.85 26.73 -11.67
C MET A 758 -15.38 25.86 -10.50
N GLN A 759 -14.12 25.45 -10.49
CA GLN A 759 -13.54 24.65 -9.41
C GLN A 759 -13.49 25.41 -8.08
N CYS A 760 -13.13 26.69 -8.11
CA CYS A 760 -13.18 27.56 -6.95
C CYS A 760 -14.61 27.76 -6.43
N LEU A 761 -15.58 27.98 -7.32
CA LEU A 761 -17.00 28.16 -6.96
C LEU A 761 -17.61 26.90 -6.35
N SER A 762 -17.14 25.71 -6.74
CA SER A 762 -17.58 24.44 -6.13
C SER A 762 -17.23 24.32 -4.64
N GLU A 763 -16.28 25.13 -4.15
CA GLU A 763 -15.88 25.17 -2.74
C GLU A 763 -16.56 26.31 -1.95
N VAL A 764 -17.45 27.08 -2.59
CA VAL A 764 -18.26 28.10 -1.91
C VAL A 764 -19.55 27.45 -1.44
N SER A 765 -19.63 27.10 -0.14
CA SER A 765 -20.81 26.46 0.47
C SER A 765 -22.10 27.25 0.23
N HIS A 766 -23.19 26.54 -0.09
CA HIS A 766 -24.51 27.13 -0.33
C HIS A 766 -25.29 27.42 0.97
N SER A 767 -24.99 26.68 2.03
CA SER A 767 -25.80 26.67 3.27
C SER A 767 -25.42 27.78 4.26
N ASN A 768 -24.19 28.28 4.20
CA ASN A 768 -23.63 29.24 5.17
C ASN A 768 -23.15 30.57 4.53
N SER A 769 -23.50 30.83 3.26
CA SER A 769 -23.07 32.04 2.57
C SER A 769 -23.99 33.24 2.85
N SER A 770 -23.40 34.41 3.06
CA SER A 770 -24.14 35.68 3.07
C SER A 770 -24.76 35.98 1.70
N ASN A 771 -25.76 36.86 1.67
CA ASN A 771 -26.39 37.34 0.43
C ASN A 771 -25.35 37.88 -0.57
N ASP A 772 -24.29 38.48 -0.04
CA ASP A 772 -23.21 39.12 -0.77
C ASP A 772 -22.32 38.14 -1.56
N LEU A 773 -21.96 37.02 -0.94
CA LEU A 773 -21.23 35.94 -1.61
C LEU A 773 -22.12 35.19 -2.62
N VAL A 774 -23.41 35.04 -2.33
CA VAL A 774 -24.38 34.48 -3.27
C VAL A 774 -24.49 35.36 -4.53
N LEU A 775 -24.49 36.69 -4.37
CA LEU A 775 -24.49 37.63 -5.49
C LEU A 775 -23.20 37.54 -6.31
N LEU A 776 -22.02 37.50 -5.67
CA LEU A 776 -20.75 37.32 -6.38
C LEU A 776 -20.71 36.02 -7.17
N ARG A 777 -21.18 34.93 -6.56
CA ARG A 777 -21.26 33.63 -7.21
C ARG A 777 -22.15 33.68 -8.44
N ARG A 778 -23.35 34.26 -8.31
CA ARG A 778 -24.28 34.43 -9.45
C ARG A 778 -23.63 35.26 -10.56
N GLU A 779 -22.99 36.38 -10.23
CA GLU A 779 -22.30 37.22 -11.21
C GLU A 779 -21.22 36.44 -11.99
N LEU A 780 -20.41 35.63 -11.30
CA LEU A 780 -19.37 34.83 -11.94
C LEU A 780 -19.96 33.68 -12.78
N GLU A 781 -21.00 32.99 -12.27
CA GLU A 781 -21.71 31.95 -13.01
C GLU A 781 -22.39 32.51 -14.27
N ASP A 782 -23.00 33.68 -14.20
CA ASP A 782 -23.61 34.39 -15.33
C ASP A 782 -22.56 34.77 -16.38
N LYS A 783 -21.44 35.38 -15.96
CA LYS A 783 -20.33 35.73 -16.86
C LYS A 783 -19.74 34.51 -17.58
N THR A 784 -19.53 33.41 -16.86
CA THR A 784 -19.04 32.17 -17.48
C THR A 784 -20.09 31.56 -18.41
N SER A 785 -21.37 31.63 -18.06
CA SER A 785 -22.48 31.18 -18.90
C SER A 785 -22.57 31.98 -20.21
N GLU A 786 -22.47 33.31 -20.14
CA GLU A 786 -22.41 34.20 -21.31
C GLU A 786 -21.23 33.84 -22.21
N TRP A 787 -20.04 33.61 -21.64
CA TRP A 787 -18.87 33.20 -22.42
C TRP A 787 -19.10 31.86 -23.15
N LEU A 788 -19.79 30.91 -22.53
CA LEU A 788 -20.14 29.62 -23.15
C LEU A 788 -21.20 29.72 -24.25
N ARG A 789 -22.09 30.72 -24.19
CA ARG A 789 -23.11 30.99 -25.23
C ARG A 789 -22.50 31.56 -26.52
N LEU A 790 -21.28 32.14 -26.46
CA LEU A 790 -20.61 32.68 -27.63
C LEU A 790 -20.27 31.60 -28.66
N ARG A 791 -20.50 31.91 -29.93
CA ARG A 791 -20.53 30.97 -31.08
C ARG A 791 -19.25 30.16 -31.26
N ASP A 792 -18.08 30.57 -30.77
CA ASP A 792 -16.83 29.80 -30.94
C ASP A 792 -16.48 28.89 -29.75
N ASN A 793 -17.23 28.99 -28.64
CA ASN A 793 -16.87 28.37 -27.36
C ASN A 793 -17.64 27.09 -27.03
N PHE A 794 -18.71 26.75 -27.76
CA PHE A 794 -19.51 25.53 -27.49
C PHE A 794 -18.68 24.24 -27.57
N LYS A 795 -17.63 24.20 -28.41
CA LYS A 795 -16.68 23.08 -28.49
C LYS A 795 -15.95 22.83 -27.16
N PHE A 796 -15.85 23.86 -26.33
CA PHE A 796 -15.26 23.82 -24.99
C PHE A 796 -16.26 23.42 -23.90
N ALA A 797 -17.57 23.60 -24.14
CA ALA A 797 -18.63 23.22 -23.20
C ALA A 797 -18.54 21.74 -22.83
N ARG A 798 -18.27 20.86 -23.82
CA ARG A 798 -18.04 19.43 -23.58
C ARG A 798 -16.88 19.16 -22.62
N TYR A 799 -15.79 19.92 -22.72
CA TYR A 799 -14.62 19.73 -21.85
C TYR A 799 -14.86 20.28 -20.43
N LEU A 800 -15.62 21.36 -20.28
CA LEU A 800 -15.99 21.88 -18.98
C LEU A 800 -17.05 21.00 -18.29
N ALA A 801 -18.09 20.58 -19.03
CA ALA A 801 -19.16 19.69 -18.55
C ALA A 801 -18.69 18.25 -18.32
N SER A 802 -17.56 17.83 -18.90
CA SER A 802 -16.90 16.57 -18.51
C SER A 802 -16.28 16.62 -17.11
N GLY A 803 -16.13 17.80 -16.51
CA GLY A 803 -15.74 17.94 -15.10
C GLY A 803 -16.95 17.69 -14.20
N MET A 804 -16.78 16.88 -13.15
CA MET A 804 -17.83 16.53 -12.18
C MET A 804 -18.35 17.75 -11.40
N GLU A 805 -17.65 18.88 -11.48
CA GLU A 805 -17.93 20.11 -10.74
C GLU A 805 -18.63 21.19 -11.59
N PHE A 806 -19.36 20.79 -12.64
CA PHE A 806 -20.09 21.74 -13.48
C PHE A 806 -21.23 22.43 -12.68
N PRO A 807 -21.20 23.76 -12.48
CA PRO A 807 -22.17 24.42 -11.60
C PRO A 807 -23.62 24.26 -12.07
N ARG A 808 -24.51 23.92 -11.15
CA ARG A 808 -25.94 23.68 -11.43
C ARG A 808 -26.62 24.86 -12.14
N GLN A 809 -26.42 26.10 -11.66
CA GLN A 809 -27.06 27.27 -12.28
C GLN A 809 -26.56 27.49 -13.71
N MET A 810 -25.28 27.24 -13.97
CA MET A 810 -24.70 27.30 -15.32
C MET A 810 -25.27 26.20 -16.22
N LEU A 811 -25.47 25.00 -15.68
CA LEU A 811 -26.12 23.90 -16.41
C LEU A 811 -27.55 24.26 -16.79
N ASP A 812 -28.34 24.70 -15.82
CA ASP A 812 -29.74 25.09 -16.03
C ASP A 812 -29.83 26.27 -17.02
N SER A 813 -28.93 27.25 -16.90
CA SER A 813 -28.82 28.41 -17.80
C SER A 813 -28.52 28.01 -19.25
N ILE A 814 -27.58 27.09 -19.49
CA ILE A 814 -27.23 26.63 -20.84
C ILE A 814 -28.32 25.74 -21.42
N LEU A 815 -28.87 24.82 -20.62
CA LEU A 815 -29.91 23.90 -21.08
C LEU A 815 -31.21 24.63 -21.43
N ARG A 816 -31.59 25.68 -20.68
CA ARG A 816 -32.80 26.46 -20.95
C ARG A 816 -32.62 27.46 -22.10
N GLU A 817 -31.57 28.28 -22.03
CA GLU A 817 -31.44 29.48 -22.88
C GLU A 817 -30.25 29.43 -23.86
N GLY A 818 -29.42 28.38 -23.80
CA GLY A 818 -28.26 28.25 -24.69
C GLY A 818 -28.64 27.95 -26.15
N PRO A 819 -27.71 28.17 -27.10
CA PRO A 819 -27.92 27.74 -28.48
C PRO A 819 -27.93 26.20 -28.59
N ASP A 820 -28.65 25.65 -29.57
CA ASP A 820 -28.82 24.20 -29.76
C ASP A 820 -27.49 23.42 -29.73
N GLN A 821 -26.45 23.93 -30.40
CA GLN A 821 -25.13 23.30 -30.43
C GLN A 821 -24.46 23.23 -29.05
N ALA A 822 -24.70 24.22 -28.19
CA ALA A 822 -24.20 24.21 -26.81
C ALA A 822 -24.99 23.23 -25.94
N LYS A 823 -26.33 23.18 -26.08
CA LYS A 823 -27.18 22.19 -25.42
C LYS A 823 -26.69 20.77 -25.75
N ILE A 824 -26.55 20.44 -27.04
CA ILE A 824 -26.05 19.15 -27.52
C ILE A 824 -24.65 18.84 -26.94
N SER A 825 -23.73 19.82 -26.98
CA SER A 825 -22.36 19.59 -26.48
C SER A 825 -22.31 19.29 -24.97
N VAL A 826 -23.18 19.92 -24.18
CA VAL A 826 -23.31 19.67 -22.75
C VAL A 826 -23.98 18.33 -22.48
N LEU A 827 -25.09 18.03 -23.16
CA LEU A 827 -25.79 16.75 -23.04
C LEU A 827 -24.86 15.58 -23.39
N ASN A 828 -24.10 15.67 -24.49
CA ASN A 828 -23.11 14.66 -24.86
C ASN A 828 -21.98 14.52 -23.83
N ALA A 829 -21.69 15.55 -23.03
CA ALA A 829 -20.74 15.44 -21.92
C ALA A 829 -21.38 14.70 -20.72
N LEU A 830 -22.64 14.99 -20.40
CA LEU A 830 -23.40 14.35 -19.33
C LEU A 830 -23.62 12.85 -19.56
N GLN A 831 -23.64 12.39 -20.82
CA GLN A 831 -23.69 10.95 -21.15
C GLN A 831 -22.55 10.15 -20.51
N SER A 832 -21.39 10.79 -20.25
CA SER A 832 -20.25 10.12 -19.60
C SER A 832 -20.39 9.99 -18.08
N TRP A 833 -21.43 10.58 -17.49
CA TRP A 833 -21.64 10.55 -16.06
C TRP A 833 -22.37 9.25 -15.68
N PRO A 834 -21.83 8.44 -14.77
CA PRO A 834 -22.41 7.13 -14.45
C PRO A 834 -23.78 7.24 -13.76
N ARG A 835 -24.06 8.36 -13.07
CA ARG A 835 -25.37 8.69 -12.49
C ARG A 835 -25.66 10.16 -12.70
N LEU A 836 -26.90 10.48 -13.06
CA LEU A 836 -27.36 11.86 -13.16
C LEU A 836 -28.07 12.26 -11.87
N GLN A 837 -27.81 13.48 -11.40
CA GLN A 837 -28.52 14.00 -10.23
C GLN A 837 -30.01 14.20 -10.56
N PRO A 838 -30.93 13.99 -9.59
CA PRO A 838 -32.38 14.06 -9.84
C PRO A 838 -32.83 15.37 -10.47
N TYR A 839 -32.17 16.50 -10.16
CA TYR A 839 -32.52 17.77 -10.77
C TYR A 839 -32.18 17.84 -12.27
N ILE A 840 -31.09 17.20 -12.72
CA ILE A 840 -30.70 17.14 -14.13
C ILE A 840 -31.73 16.31 -14.89
N ILE A 841 -32.07 15.16 -14.30
CA ILE A 841 -33.09 14.24 -14.78
C ILE A 841 -34.43 14.98 -14.97
N ASN A 842 -34.87 15.76 -13.97
CA ASN A 842 -36.09 16.57 -14.08
C ASN A 842 -36.02 17.67 -15.15
N SER A 843 -34.84 18.28 -15.35
CA SER A 843 -34.63 19.27 -16.42
C SER A 843 -34.69 18.66 -17.82
N MET A 844 -34.52 17.34 -17.98
CA MET A 844 -34.61 16.69 -19.29
C MET A 844 -36.02 16.78 -19.90
N GLY A 845 -37.08 16.77 -19.08
CA GLY A 845 -38.45 16.82 -19.58
C GLY A 845 -38.72 17.99 -20.53
N SER A 846 -38.26 19.20 -20.18
CA SER A 846 -38.38 20.37 -21.07
C SER A 846 -37.55 20.28 -22.35
N LEU A 847 -36.43 19.54 -22.33
CA LEU A 847 -35.56 19.37 -23.50
C LEU A 847 -36.10 18.35 -24.49
N LEU A 848 -36.93 17.41 -24.02
CA LEU A 848 -37.59 16.43 -24.86
C LEU A 848 -38.65 17.06 -25.78
N ASP A 849 -39.13 18.27 -25.47
CA ASP A 849 -40.11 19.01 -26.28
C ASP A 849 -39.46 20.11 -27.16
N GLU A 850 -38.13 20.16 -27.23
CA GLU A 850 -37.40 21.16 -28.03
C GLU A 850 -37.62 21.00 -29.53
N LYS A 851 -37.57 22.11 -30.27
CA LYS A 851 -37.80 22.09 -31.74
C LYS A 851 -36.68 21.35 -32.49
N ASN A 852 -35.44 21.46 -32.01
CA ASN A 852 -34.27 20.87 -32.65
C ASN A 852 -34.19 19.36 -32.36
N ASN A 853 -34.18 18.53 -33.42
CA ASN A 853 -34.10 17.07 -33.30
C ASN A 853 -32.82 16.59 -32.62
N GLY A 854 -31.67 17.23 -32.88
CA GLY A 854 -30.40 16.90 -32.23
C GLY A 854 -30.41 17.16 -30.73
N VAL A 855 -31.11 18.20 -30.26
CA VAL A 855 -31.29 18.46 -28.82
C VAL A 855 -32.17 17.38 -28.19
N ARG A 856 -33.29 17.00 -28.84
CA ARG A 856 -34.17 15.93 -28.36
C ARG A 856 -33.43 14.59 -28.28
N SER A 857 -32.74 14.20 -29.35
CA SER A 857 -31.93 12.97 -29.41
C SER A 857 -30.87 12.95 -28.31
N ALA A 858 -30.08 14.02 -28.17
CA ALA A 858 -29.07 14.10 -27.13
C ALA A 858 -29.67 14.03 -25.70
N ALA A 859 -30.85 14.62 -25.47
CA ALA A 859 -31.54 14.55 -24.19
C ALA A 859 -32.04 13.13 -23.86
N VAL A 860 -32.57 12.41 -24.85
CA VAL A 860 -32.97 11.00 -24.70
C VAL A 860 -31.75 10.13 -24.44
N GLU A 861 -30.67 10.33 -25.18
CA GLU A 861 -29.46 9.51 -25.06
C GLU A 861 -28.77 9.67 -23.68
N VAL A 862 -28.85 10.85 -23.07
CA VAL A 862 -28.39 11.10 -21.68
C VAL A 862 -29.13 10.21 -20.68
N LEU A 863 -30.41 9.91 -20.88
CA LEU A 863 -31.21 9.05 -20.01
C LEU A 863 -30.89 7.56 -20.17
N ARG A 864 -30.27 7.15 -21.28
CA ARG A 864 -30.00 5.75 -21.62
C ARG A 864 -29.13 5.02 -20.61
N GLY A 865 -28.18 5.74 -19.99
CA GLY A 865 -27.28 5.18 -18.98
C GLY A 865 -27.91 4.96 -17.60
N GLN A 866 -29.16 5.40 -17.39
CA GLN A 866 -29.81 5.34 -16.08
C GLN A 866 -30.62 4.04 -15.92
N SER A 867 -30.25 3.22 -14.94
CA SER A 867 -30.85 1.89 -14.72
C SER A 867 -32.20 1.91 -13.98
N SER A 868 -32.61 3.06 -13.43
CA SER A 868 -33.90 3.23 -12.76
C SER A 868 -34.42 4.65 -12.98
N LEU A 869 -35.34 4.81 -13.93
CA LEU A 869 -36.05 6.07 -14.17
C LEU A 869 -37.43 6.06 -13.47
N SER A 870 -37.96 7.23 -13.13
CA SER A 870 -39.32 7.34 -12.60
C SER A 870 -40.35 7.17 -13.72
N ASP A 871 -41.56 6.71 -13.37
CA ASP A 871 -42.66 6.51 -14.33
C ASP A 871 -43.01 7.80 -15.09
N GLU A 872 -42.90 8.96 -14.45
CA GLU A 872 -43.13 10.27 -15.08
C GLU A 872 -42.17 10.50 -16.26
N ILE A 873 -40.90 10.13 -16.10
CA ILE A 873 -39.87 10.33 -17.12
C ILE A 873 -39.95 9.25 -18.18
N LEU A 874 -40.25 8.00 -17.78
CA LEU A 874 -40.53 6.94 -18.73
C LEU A 874 -41.69 7.31 -19.65
N ASN A 875 -42.77 7.91 -19.12
CA ASN A 875 -43.89 8.39 -19.93
C ASN A 875 -43.48 9.52 -20.90
N GLN A 876 -42.59 10.42 -20.50
CA GLN A 876 -42.03 11.44 -21.39
C GLN A 876 -41.17 10.82 -22.51
N VAL A 877 -40.37 9.79 -22.20
CA VAL A 877 -39.58 9.04 -23.20
C VAL A 877 -40.51 8.27 -24.15
N VAL A 878 -41.57 7.65 -23.64
CA VAL A 878 -42.57 6.94 -24.45
C VAL A 878 -43.28 7.88 -25.41
N ALA A 879 -43.55 9.13 -25.01
CA ALA A 879 -44.10 10.14 -25.91
C ALA A 879 -43.17 10.50 -27.09
N ARG A 880 -41.88 10.14 -27.04
CA ARG A 880 -40.92 10.29 -28.15
C ARG A 880 -40.87 9.10 -29.10
N LEU A 881 -41.57 8.01 -28.81
CA LEU A 881 -41.78 6.93 -29.77
C LEU A 881 -42.61 7.37 -30.98
N GLN A 882 -43.32 8.50 -30.90
CA GLN A 882 -44.09 9.08 -32.01
C GLN A 882 -43.42 10.34 -32.59
N ASP A 883 -42.12 10.55 -32.32
CA ASP A 883 -41.39 11.71 -32.84
C ASP A 883 -41.26 11.65 -34.37
N GLN A 884 -41.23 12.81 -35.02
CA GLN A 884 -41.03 12.89 -36.47
C GLN A 884 -39.64 12.39 -36.90
N ASP A 885 -38.64 12.57 -36.04
CA ASP A 885 -37.27 12.17 -36.30
C ASP A 885 -37.01 10.72 -35.90
N ARG A 886 -36.52 9.91 -36.84
CA ARG A 886 -36.29 8.47 -36.64
C ARG A 886 -35.18 8.17 -35.62
N ASP A 887 -34.19 9.04 -35.50
CA ASP A 887 -33.05 8.83 -34.61
C ASP A 887 -33.53 9.04 -33.17
N VAL A 888 -34.37 10.05 -32.93
CA VAL A 888 -35.06 10.27 -31.64
C VAL A 888 -35.92 9.07 -31.23
N ARG A 889 -36.68 8.47 -32.18
CA ARG A 889 -37.45 7.25 -31.90
C ARG A 889 -36.57 6.07 -31.52
N CYS A 890 -35.45 5.87 -32.21
CA CYS A 890 -34.48 4.83 -31.90
C CYS A 890 -33.82 5.04 -30.53
N ASP A 891 -33.46 6.27 -30.20
CA ASP A 891 -32.87 6.62 -28.91
C ASP A 891 -33.86 6.35 -27.77
N ALA A 892 -35.15 6.67 -27.96
CA ALA A 892 -36.20 6.45 -26.97
C ALA A 892 -36.38 4.95 -26.68
N LEU A 893 -36.41 4.12 -27.72
CA LEU A 893 -36.39 2.66 -27.56
C LEU A 893 -35.10 2.18 -26.86
N GLY A 894 -33.97 2.82 -27.15
CA GLY A 894 -32.69 2.55 -26.50
C GLY A 894 -32.71 2.78 -24.99
N VAL A 895 -33.43 3.79 -24.50
CA VAL A 895 -33.64 4.06 -23.06
C VAL A 895 -34.52 2.98 -22.43
N LEU A 896 -35.62 2.61 -23.10
CA LEU A 896 -36.55 1.58 -22.61
C LEU A 896 -35.88 0.20 -22.53
N GLN A 897 -34.96 -0.12 -23.45
CA GLN A 897 -34.19 -1.36 -23.43
C GLN A 897 -33.38 -1.53 -22.13
N GLY A 898 -32.91 -0.43 -21.53
CA GLY A 898 -32.10 -0.45 -20.31
C GLY A 898 -32.90 -0.71 -19.02
N GLN A 899 -34.23 -0.71 -19.09
CA GLN A 899 -35.09 -0.89 -17.93
C GLN A 899 -35.44 -2.37 -17.71
N SER A 900 -35.24 -2.86 -16.48
CA SER A 900 -35.39 -4.29 -16.13
C SER A 900 -36.82 -4.82 -16.13
N SER A 901 -37.83 -3.95 -16.02
CA SER A 901 -39.24 -4.33 -16.09
C SER A 901 -40.07 -3.14 -16.57
N LEU A 902 -40.67 -3.24 -17.75
CA LEU A 902 -41.62 -2.25 -18.27
C LEU A 902 -43.06 -2.68 -17.98
N SER A 903 -43.97 -1.71 -17.84
CA SER A 903 -45.41 -2.00 -17.71
C SER A 903 -46.01 -2.43 -19.05
N ASP A 904 -47.10 -3.20 -19.01
CA ASP A 904 -47.81 -3.65 -20.22
C ASP A 904 -48.27 -2.47 -21.11
N GLU A 905 -48.63 -1.33 -20.51
CA GLU A 905 -49.00 -0.12 -21.24
C GLU A 905 -47.82 0.42 -22.06
N ILE A 906 -46.61 0.44 -21.48
CA ILE A 906 -45.39 0.85 -22.20
C ILE A 906 -45.01 -0.18 -23.26
N LEU A 907 -45.12 -1.47 -22.96
CA LEU A 907 -44.85 -2.54 -23.92
C LEU A 907 -45.76 -2.44 -25.14
N ASN A 908 -47.04 -2.13 -24.97
CA ASN A 908 -47.95 -1.91 -26.09
C ASN A 908 -47.53 -0.71 -26.97
N GLN A 909 -46.98 0.35 -26.39
CA GLN A 909 -46.41 1.46 -27.16
C GLN A 909 -45.15 1.07 -27.93
N VAL A 910 -44.30 0.21 -27.35
CA VAL A 910 -43.14 -0.38 -28.05
C VAL A 910 -43.59 -1.28 -29.20
N VAL A 911 -44.64 -2.09 -29.00
CA VAL A 911 -45.19 -2.96 -30.04
C VAL A 911 -45.77 -2.17 -31.21
N ALA A 912 -46.38 -1.00 -30.96
CA ALA A 912 -46.83 -0.12 -32.04
C ALA A 912 -45.68 0.31 -32.98
N GLN A 913 -44.44 0.39 -32.47
CA GLN A 913 -43.24 0.72 -33.27
C GLN A 913 -42.79 -0.42 -34.20
N LEU A 914 -43.35 -1.62 -34.08
CA LEU A 914 -43.12 -2.71 -35.04
C LEU A 914 -43.74 -2.43 -36.41
N GLN A 915 -44.58 -1.41 -36.54
CA GLN A 915 -45.16 -0.97 -37.81
C GLN A 915 -44.53 0.35 -38.32
N ASP A 916 -43.41 0.78 -37.74
CA ASP A 916 -42.72 2.01 -38.16
C ASP A 916 -42.18 1.89 -39.59
N GLU A 917 -42.17 3.02 -40.32
CA GLU A 917 -41.67 3.07 -41.70
C GLU A 917 -40.18 2.71 -41.83
N TYR A 918 -39.36 3.00 -40.80
CA TYR A 918 -37.93 2.70 -40.81
C TYR A 918 -37.61 1.38 -40.09
N TRP A 919 -36.92 0.50 -40.82
CA TRP A 919 -36.50 -0.82 -40.30
C TRP A 919 -35.65 -0.75 -39.03
N ALA A 920 -34.83 0.30 -38.87
CA ALA A 920 -33.98 0.49 -37.69
C ALA A 920 -34.81 0.69 -36.41
N VAL A 921 -35.96 1.36 -36.51
CA VAL A 921 -36.89 1.56 -35.39
C VAL A 921 -37.54 0.21 -35.04
N ARG A 922 -38.06 -0.52 -36.04
CA ARG A 922 -38.64 -1.87 -35.87
C ARG A 922 -37.65 -2.84 -35.21
N TYR A 923 -36.40 -2.86 -35.71
CA TYR A 923 -35.32 -3.68 -35.16
C TYR A 923 -35.00 -3.33 -33.70
N THR A 924 -34.99 -2.03 -33.36
CA THR A 924 -34.71 -1.58 -31.99
C THR A 924 -35.86 -1.91 -31.05
N ALA A 925 -37.11 -1.82 -31.51
CA ALA A 925 -38.28 -2.25 -30.74
C ALA A 925 -38.24 -3.74 -30.40
N LEU A 926 -37.87 -4.60 -31.36
CA LEU A 926 -37.67 -6.04 -31.10
C LEU A 926 -36.54 -6.30 -30.10
N ARG A 927 -35.48 -5.48 -30.07
CA ARG A 927 -34.44 -5.57 -29.02
C ARG A 927 -34.99 -5.27 -27.63
N VAL A 928 -35.88 -4.29 -27.49
CA VAL A 928 -36.51 -3.98 -26.20
C VAL A 928 -37.33 -5.17 -25.71
N LEU A 929 -38.19 -5.73 -26.57
CA LEU A 929 -39.05 -6.88 -26.24
C LEU A 929 -38.26 -8.13 -25.84
N ARG A 930 -37.13 -8.38 -26.51
CA ARG A 930 -36.23 -9.51 -26.18
C ARG A 930 -35.76 -9.46 -24.73
N ASP A 931 -35.40 -8.27 -24.24
CA ASP A 931 -34.73 -8.10 -22.94
C ASP A 931 -35.73 -8.05 -21.77
N GLN A 932 -37.03 -8.13 -22.02
CA GLN A 932 -38.06 -8.22 -20.98
C GLN A 932 -38.13 -9.62 -20.37
N SER A 933 -38.60 -9.72 -19.13
CA SER A 933 -38.71 -10.99 -18.39
C SER A 933 -39.84 -11.90 -18.88
N SER A 934 -40.93 -11.33 -19.39
CA SER A 934 -42.08 -12.04 -19.93
C SER A 934 -42.82 -11.17 -20.94
N LEU A 935 -43.35 -11.79 -22.00
CA LEU A 935 -44.24 -11.13 -22.97
C LEU A 935 -45.58 -11.85 -23.00
N SER A 936 -46.67 -11.12 -23.27
CA SER A 936 -47.99 -11.74 -23.47
C SER A 936 -48.10 -12.40 -24.85
N ASP A 937 -49.00 -13.35 -24.99
CA ASP A 937 -49.25 -14.04 -26.26
C ASP A 937 -49.66 -13.07 -27.39
N GLU A 938 -50.38 -12.00 -27.04
CA GLU A 938 -50.77 -10.97 -28.00
C GLU A 938 -49.55 -10.19 -28.54
N ILE A 939 -48.57 -9.89 -27.67
CA ILE A 939 -47.29 -9.28 -28.07
C ILE A 939 -46.48 -10.26 -28.93
N LEU A 940 -46.43 -11.53 -28.56
CA LEU A 940 -45.73 -12.56 -29.34
C LEU A 940 -46.30 -12.69 -30.75
N ASN A 941 -47.63 -12.62 -30.91
CA ASN A 941 -48.25 -12.62 -32.23
C ASN A 941 -47.85 -11.41 -33.09
N GLN A 942 -47.68 -10.23 -32.48
CA GLN A 942 -47.17 -9.05 -33.18
C GLN A 942 -45.69 -9.21 -33.59
N VAL A 943 -44.88 -9.88 -32.78
CA VAL A 943 -43.49 -10.25 -33.13
C VAL A 943 -43.47 -11.24 -34.29
N VAL A 944 -44.39 -12.21 -34.31
CA VAL A 944 -44.50 -13.21 -35.39
C VAL A 944 -44.85 -12.56 -36.72
N ALA A 945 -45.68 -11.51 -36.73
CA ALA A 945 -45.96 -10.76 -37.95
C ALA A 945 -44.68 -10.16 -38.59
N GLN A 946 -43.67 -9.82 -37.78
CA GLN A 946 -42.38 -9.27 -38.25
C GLN A 946 -41.48 -10.34 -38.92
N LEU A 947 -41.84 -11.62 -38.87
CA LEU A 947 -41.12 -12.66 -39.61
C LEU A 947 -41.29 -12.52 -41.13
N GLN A 948 -42.24 -11.72 -41.61
CA GLN A 948 -42.44 -11.44 -43.03
C GLN A 948 -41.88 -10.06 -43.44
N ASP A 949 -41.11 -9.40 -42.57
CA ASP A 949 -40.52 -8.09 -42.86
C ASP A 949 -39.59 -8.12 -44.08
N GLU A 950 -39.51 -7.03 -44.84
CA GLU A 950 -38.65 -6.93 -46.02
C GLU A 950 -37.15 -7.00 -45.66
N TYR A 951 -36.75 -6.48 -44.49
CA TYR A 951 -35.36 -6.47 -44.02
C TYR A 951 -35.02 -7.71 -43.20
N TRP A 952 -33.92 -8.38 -43.58
CA TRP A 952 -33.50 -9.61 -42.93
C TRP A 952 -33.10 -9.39 -41.47
N GLU A 953 -32.57 -8.21 -41.11
CA GLU A 953 -32.20 -7.85 -39.74
C GLU A 953 -33.40 -7.88 -38.79
N VAL A 954 -34.56 -7.42 -39.28
CA VAL A 954 -35.82 -7.40 -38.53
C VAL A 954 -36.34 -8.84 -38.35
N ARG A 955 -36.38 -9.62 -39.44
CA ARG A 955 -36.78 -11.04 -39.40
C ARG A 955 -35.92 -11.86 -38.43
N TYR A 956 -34.59 -11.69 -38.52
CA TYR A 956 -33.62 -12.33 -37.61
C TYR A 956 -33.89 -11.93 -36.16
N LYS A 957 -34.10 -10.64 -35.89
CA LYS A 957 -34.32 -10.18 -34.51
C LYS A 957 -35.64 -10.71 -33.94
N ALA A 958 -36.69 -10.80 -34.74
CA ALA A 958 -37.97 -11.37 -34.35
C ALA A 958 -37.84 -12.84 -33.95
N LEU A 959 -37.09 -13.66 -34.72
CA LEU A 959 -36.77 -15.04 -34.35
C LEU A 959 -36.02 -15.12 -33.03
N HIS A 960 -35.05 -14.23 -32.81
CA HIS A 960 -34.29 -14.20 -31.56
C HIS A 960 -35.15 -13.82 -30.34
N VAL A 961 -36.17 -12.96 -30.49
CA VAL A 961 -37.16 -12.71 -29.44
C VAL A 961 -37.93 -13.99 -29.10
N LEU A 962 -38.43 -14.70 -30.12
CA LEU A 962 -39.15 -15.96 -29.94
C LEU A 962 -38.29 -17.07 -29.30
N GLN A 963 -36.99 -17.08 -29.59
CA GLN A 963 -36.05 -18.01 -28.96
C GLN A 963 -35.93 -17.76 -27.45
N VAL A 964 -35.81 -16.50 -27.02
CA VAL A 964 -35.64 -16.15 -25.60
C VAL A 964 -36.91 -16.43 -24.80
N HIS A 965 -38.08 -16.16 -25.39
CA HIS A 965 -39.40 -16.35 -24.76
C HIS A 965 -40.03 -17.72 -25.08
N SER A 966 -39.20 -18.72 -25.35
CA SER A 966 -39.58 -20.01 -25.96
C SER A 966 -40.32 -21.01 -25.05
N SER A 967 -40.96 -20.57 -23.97
CA SER A 967 -41.78 -21.45 -23.12
C SER A 967 -43.02 -21.93 -23.89
N LEU A 968 -42.86 -23.02 -24.66
CA LEU A 968 -43.88 -23.68 -25.51
C LEU A 968 -44.58 -22.71 -26.47
N LEU A 969 -43.99 -22.48 -27.64
CA LEU A 969 -44.66 -21.77 -28.72
C LEU A 969 -45.81 -22.62 -29.28
N SER A 970 -46.91 -21.99 -29.69
CA SER A 970 -48.02 -22.69 -30.34
C SER A 970 -47.60 -23.27 -31.70
N ASP A 971 -48.26 -24.34 -32.14
CA ASP A 971 -48.01 -24.96 -33.44
C ASP A 971 -48.16 -23.97 -34.60
N GLU A 972 -49.06 -22.98 -34.47
CA GLU A 972 -49.26 -21.92 -35.45
C GLU A 972 -48.02 -21.02 -35.57
N ILE A 973 -47.42 -20.63 -34.45
CA ILE A 973 -46.18 -19.84 -34.41
C ILE A 973 -45.00 -20.67 -34.94
N LEU A 974 -44.92 -21.94 -34.55
CA LEU A 974 -43.87 -22.85 -35.03
C LEU A 974 -43.91 -23.01 -36.54
N ASN A 975 -45.09 -23.09 -37.16
CA ASN A 975 -45.23 -23.13 -38.61
C ASN A 975 -44.71 -21.85 -39.28
N GLN A 976 -44.90 -20.67 -38.68
CA GLN A 976 -44.30 -19.43 -39.19
C GLN A 976 -42.77 -19.41 -39.07
N VAL A 977 -42.21 -19.96 -37.98
CA VAL A 977 -40.76 -20.13 -37.81
C VAL A 977 -40.20 -21.12 -38.84
N VAL A 978 -40.90 -22.22 -39.10
CA VAL A 978 -40.50 -23.24 -40.08
C VAL A 978 -40.50 -22.67 -41.49
N ALA A 979 -41.43 -21.78 -41.83
CA ALA A 979 -41.41 -21.06 -43.11
C ALA A 979 -40.12 -20.23 -43.31
N ARG A 980 -39.46 -19.80 -42.24
CA ARG A 980 -38.16 -19.08 -42.28
C ARG A 980 -36.94 -19.99 -42.47
N LEU A 981 -37.10 -21.31 -42.42
CA LEU A 981 -36.02 -22.23 -42.81
C LEU A 981 -35.68 -22.12 -44.30
N GLN A 982 -36.53 -21.50 -45.12
CA GLN A 982 -36.29 -21.27 -46.54
C GLN A 982 -36.01 -19.78 -46.84
N ASP A 983 -35.66 -18.98 -45.82
CA ASP A 983 -35.35 -17.56 -46.00
C ASP A 983 -34.13 -17.37 -46.92
N GLN A 984 -34.11 -16.28 -47.68
CA GLN A 984 -32.97 -15.94 -48.54
C GLN A 984 -31.70 -15.69 -47.72
N ASP A 985 -31.84 -15.08 -46.54
CA ASP A 985 -30.73 -14.77 -45.68
C ASP A 985 -30.34 -15.96 -44.79
N ARG A 986 -29.03 -16.26 -44.73
CA ARG A 986 -28.50 -17.42 -44.01
C ARG A 986 -28.65 -17.30 -42.49
N ASP A 987 -28.56 -16.07 -41.96
CA ASP A 987 -28.54 -15.84 -40.52
C ASP A 987 -29.97 -15.98 -39.99
N VAL A 988 -30.97 -15.55 -40.76
CA VAL A 988 -32.40 -15.85 -40.51
C VAL A 988 -32.67 -17.36 -40.51
N ARG A 989 -32.15 -18.12 -41.48
CA ARG A 989 -32.31 -19.59 -41.50
C ARG A 989 -31.68 -20.27 -40.27
N CYS A 990 -30.50 -19.82 -39.86
CA CYS A 990 -29.83 -20.35 -38.67
C CYS A 990 -30.62 -20.06 -37.39
N GLU A 991 -31.13 -18.83 -37.25
CA GLU A 991 -31.89 -18.42 -36.08
C GLU A 991 -33.21 -19.18 -35.95
N ALA A 992 -33.89 -19.43 -37.07
CA ALA A 992 -35.10 -20.26 -37.08
C ALA A 992 -34.82 -21.67 -36.56
N LEU A 993 -33.69 -22.28 -36.93
CA LEU A 993 -33.26 -23.57 -36.36
C LEU A 993 -32.96 -23.47 -34.86
N HIS A 994 -32.36 -22.36 -34.40
CA HIS A 994 -32.12 -22.14 -32.97
C HIS A 994 -33.42 -22.05 -32.16
N VAL A 995 -34.48 -21.43 -32.68
CA VAL A 995 -35.81 -21.42 -32.04
C VAL A 995 -36.34 -22.85 -31.89
N LEU A 996 -36.29 -23.67 -32.96
CA LEU A 996 -36.77 -25.06 -32.94
C LEU A 996 -35.98 -25.96 -31.99
N ARG A 997 -34.69 -25.68 -31.80
CA ARG A 997 -33.83 -26.41 -30.86
C ARG A 997 -34.32 -26.35 -29.41
N HIS A 998 -34.93 -25.24 -29.01
CA HIS A 998 -35.36 -25.00 -27.63
C HIS A 998 -36.77 -25.49 -27.31
N GLN A 999 -37.51 -26.00 -28.31
CA GLN A 999 -38.81 -26.62 -28.09
C GLN A 999 -38.65 -28.01 -27.44
N SER A 1000 -39.65 -28.45 -26.69
CA SER A 1000 -39.64 -29.75 -25.99
C SER A 1000 -40.02 -30.94 -26.88
N SER A 1001 -40.82 -30.70 -27.91
CA SER A 1001 -41.20 -31.68 -28.93
C SER A 1001 -41.45 -30.99 -30.27
N LEU A 1002 -41.07 -31.64 -31.36
CA LEU A 1002 -41.35 -31.20 -32.73
C LEU A 1002 -42.18 -32.28 -33.44
N SER A 1003 -43.10 -31.89 -34.31
CA SER A 1003 -43.83 -32.84 -35.15
C SER A 1003 -42.92 -33.43 -36.22
N ASP A 1004 -43.25 -34.62 -36.73
CA ASP A 1004 -42.49 -35.29 -37.80
C ASP A 1004 -42.39 -34.42 -39.06
N GLU A 1005 -43.42 -33.62 -39.36
CA GLU A 1005 -43.43 -32.68 -40.48
C GLU A 1005 -42.37 -31.58 -40.31
N ILE A 1006 -42.23 -31.02 -39.10
CA ILE A 1006 -41.22 -30.02 -38.77
C ILE A 1006 -39.82 -30.64 -38.79
N LEU A 1007 -39.66 -31.85 -38.24
CA LEU A 1007 -38.38 -32.57 -38.27
C LEU A 1007 -37.92 -32.82 -39.71
N ASN A 1008 -38.82 -33.20 -40.62
CA ASN A 1008 -38.50 -33.35 -42.03
C ASN A 1008 -38.04 -32.03 -42.68
N GLN A 1009 -38.61 -30.89 -42.29
CA GLN A 1009 -38.14 -29.57 -42.76
C GLN A 1009 -36.75 -29.22 -42.22
N VAL A 1010 -36.42 -29.61 -40.98
CA VAL A 1010 -35.07 -29.47 -40.40
C VAL A 1010 -34.08 -30.37 -41.14
N VAL A 1011 -34.47 -31.62 -41.44
CA VAL A 1011 -33.63 -32.58 -42.19
C VAL A 1011 -33.34 -32.06 -43.59
N ALA A 1012 -34.30 -31.42 -44.26
CA ALA A 1012 -34.07 -30.78 -45.56
C ALA A 1012 -32.96 -29.69 -45.52
N ARG A 1013 -32.69 -29.08 -44.36
CA ARG A 1013 -31.58 -28.12 -44.16
C ARG A 1013 -30.21 -28.77 -44.03
N LEU A 1014 -30.12 -30.10 -43.90
CA LEU A 1014 -28.84 -30.82 -44.00
C LEU A 1014 -28.22 -30.70 -45.40
N GLN A 1015 -28.98 -30.30 -46.42
CA GLN A 1015 -28.49 -30.04 -47.78
C GLN A 1015 -28.34 -28.54 -48.08
N ASP A 1016 -28.45 -27.65 -47.07
CA ASP A 1016 -28.30 -26.21 -47.28
C ASP A 1016 -26.91 -25.86 -47.81
N GLU A 1017 -26.82 -24.89 -48.72
CA GLU A 1017 -25.54 -24.43 -49.28
C GLU A 1017 -24.61 -23.90 -48.17
N ASN A 1018 -25.17 -23.30 -47.12
CA ASN A 1018 -24.42 -22.73 -46.04
C ASN A 1018 -24.08 -23.76 -44.96
N ARG A 1019 -22.78 -23.93 -44.69
CA ARG A 1019 -22.27 -24.83 -43.64
C ARG A 1019 -22.83 -24.56 -42.24
N ALA A 1020 -23.11 -23.31 -41.89
CA ALA A 1020 -23.60 -22.95 -40.55
C ALA A 1020 -25.04 -23.47 -40.37
N VAL A 1021 -25.88 -23.31 -41.39
CA VAL A 1021 -27.25 -23.83 -41.40
C VAL A 1021 -27.25 -25.35 -41.29
N ARG A 1022 -26.40 -26.05 -42.07
CA ARG A 1022 -26.24 -27.51 -41.97
C ARG A 1022 -25.84 -27.97 -40.56
N CYS A 1023 -24.86 -27.29 -39.97
CA CYS A 1023 -24.36 -27.59 -38.63
C CYS A 1023 -25.44 -27.35 -37.56
N THR A 1024 -26.17 -26.23 -37.63
CA THR A 1024 -27.25 -25.91 -36.69
C THR A 1024 -28.40 -26.92 -36.81
N ALA A 1025 -28.74 -27.36 -38.01
CA ALA A 1025 -29.76 -28.39 -38.22
C ALA A 1025 -29.38 -29.71 -37.53
N LEU A 1026 -28.12 -30.14 -37.60
CA LEU A 1026 -27.62 -31.31 -36.86
C LEU A 1026 -27.75 -31.15 -35.35
N TYR A 1027 -27.48 -29.95 -34.81
CA TYR A 1027 -27.67 -29.68 -33.38
C TYR A 1027 -29.14 -29.73 -32.95
N VAL A 1028 -30.08 -29.32 -33.79
CA VAL A 1028 -31.52 -29.47 -33.52
C VAL A 1028 -31.88 -30.95 -33.43
N LEU A 1029 -31.48 -31.76 -34.43
CA LEU A 1029 -31.73 -33.20 -34.45
C LEU A 1029 -31.08 -33.91 -33.24
N GLN A 1030 -29.93 -33.43 -32.77
CA GLN A 1030 -29.25 -33.96 -31.58
C GLN A 1030 -29.98 -33.74 -30.27
N VAL A 1031 -30.69 -32.61 -30.13
CA VAL A 1031 -31.55 -32.37 -28.97
C VAL A 1031 -32.78 -33.26 -29.03
N HIS A 1032 -33.37 -33.40 -30.23
CA HIS A 1032 -34.59 -34.18 -30.49
C HIS A 1032 -34.34 -35.64 -30.86
N SER A 1033 -33.21 -36.21 -30.43
CA SER A 1033 -32.75 -37.51 -30.89
C SER A 1033 -33.77 -38.64 -30.68
N SER A 1034 -34.56 -38.62 -29.61
CA SER A 1034 -35.58 -39.64 -29.33
C SER A 1034 -36.74 -39.70 -30.33
N LEU A 1035 -36.86 -38.70 -31.23
CA LEU A 1035 -37.92 -38.58 -32.23
C LEU A 1035 -37.44 -38.94 -33.65
N LEU A 1036 -36.18 -39.37 -33.80
CA LEU A 1036 -35.60 -39.62 -35.12
C LEU A 1036 -35.97 -41.02 -35.64
N SER A 1037 -36.45 -41.09 -36.89
CA SER A 1037 -36.64 -42.36 -37.61
C SER A 1037 -35.34 -42.84 -38.26
N ASP A 1038 -35.26 -44.15 -38.57
CA ASP A 1038 -34.11 -44.73 -39.28
C ASP A 1038 -33.83 -44.04 -40.63
N GLU A 1039 -34.87 -43.52 -41.29
CA GLU A 1039 -34.75 -42.79 -42.55
C GLU A 1039 -34.04 -41.44 -42.38
N ILE A 1040 -34.30 -40.73 -41.26
CA ILE A 1040 -33.60 -39.48 -40.93
C ILE A 1040 -32.13 -39.76 -40.59
N LEU A 1041 -31.85 -40.84 -39.86
CA LEU A 1041 -30.48 -41.24 -39.52
C LEU A 1041 -29.65 -41.52 -40.77
N ASN A 1042 -30.22 -42.17 -41.79
CA ASN A 1042 -29.53 -42.37 -43.07
C ASN A 1042 -29.13 -41.04 -43.75
N GLN A 1043 -29.95 -40.00 -43.63
CA GLN A 1043 -29.61 -38.68 -44.16
C GLN A 1043 -28.51 -37.97 -43.34
N VAL A 1044 -28.47 -38.19 -42.03
CA VAL A 1044 -27.37 -37.72 -41.16
C VAL A 1044 -26.07 -38.46 -41.51
N GLU A 1045 -26.11 -39.74 -41.89
CA GLU A 1045 -24.93 -40.54 -42.26
C GLU A 1045 -24.20 -39.91 -43.44
N ALA A 1046 -24.95 -39.40 -44.42
CA ALA A 1046 -24.42 -38.68 -45.57
C ALA A 1046 -23.69 -37.38 -45.20
N ARG A 1047 -23.80 -36.87 -43.96
CA ARG A 1047 -23.05 -35.70 -43.45
C ARG A 1047 -21.74 -36.05 -42.75
N LEU A 1048 -21.46 -37.33 -42.48
CA LEU A 1048 -20.13 -37.76 -42.00
C LEU A 1048 -19.03 -37.51 -43.05
N GLN A 1049 -19.42 -37.37 -44.33
CA GLN A 1049 -18.54 -37.05 -45.46
C GLN A 1049 -18.72 -35.59 -45.94
N ASP A 1050 -19.31 -34.70 -45.14
CA ASP A 1050 -19.46 -33.28 -45.51
C ASP A 1050 -18.09 -32.62 -45.74
N GLN A 1051 -18.02 -31.63 -46.64
CA GLN A 1051 -16.79 -30.91 -46.93
C GLN A 1051 -16.27 -30.12 -45.70
N ASP A 1052 -17.17 -29.63 -44.84
CA ASP A 1052 -16.80 -28.86 -43.66
C ASP A 1052 -16.59 -29.74 -42.42
N SER A 1053 -15.45 -29.57 -41.74
CA SER A 1053 -15.05 -30.39 -40.60
C SER A 1053 -15.98 -30.26 -39.40
N ARG A 1054 -16.61 -29.09 -39.19
CA ARG A 1054 -17.53 -28.87 -38.07
C ARG A 1054 -18.84 -29.63 -38.29
N VAL A 1055 -19.32 -29.66 -39.54
CA VAL A 1055 -20.51 -30.43 -39.93
C VAL A 1055 -20.27 -31.93 -39.74
N ARG A 1056 -19.10 -32.44 -40.16
CA ARG A 1056 -18.72 -33.85 -39.92
C ARG A 1056 -18.70 -34.19 -38.43
N SER A 1057 -18.11 -33.33 -37.61
CA SER A 1057 -18.03 -33.54 -36.16
C SER A 1057 -19.41 -33.52 -35.50
N ALA A 1058 -20.31 -32.61 -35.91
CA ALA A 1058 -21.67 -32.55 -35.38
C ALA A 1058 -22.49 -33.79 -35.76
N ALA A 1059 -22.35 -34.28 -37.00
CA ALA A 1059 -22.99 -35.51 -37.46
C ALA A 1059 -22.48 -36.74 -36.68
N ALA A 1060 -21.16 -36.84 -36.45
CA ALA A 1060 -20.58 -37.91 -35.65
C ALA A 1060 -21.10 -37.90 -34.20
N ALA A 1061 -21.20 -36.73 -33.57
CA ALA A 1061 -21.72 -36.58 -32.21
C ALA A 1061 -23.20 -36.98 -32.09
N LEU A 1062 -24.00 -36.76 -33.15
CA LEU A 1062 -25.38 -37.23 -33.22
C LEU A 1062 -25.46 -38.77 -33.26
N PHE A 1063 -24.65 -39.39 -34.11
CA PHE A 1063 -24.58 -40.86 -34.23
C PHE A 1063 -24.10 -41.56 -32.96
N GLU A 1064 -23.10 -40.99 -32.27
CA GLU A 1064 -22.61 -41.55 -31.00
C GLU A 1064 -23.72 -41.61 -29.95
N ARG A 1065 -24.61 -40.61 -29.91
CA ARG A 1065 -25.71 -40.51 -28.95
C ARG A 1065 -26.86 -41.47 -29.24
N HIS A 1066 -26.98 -41.96 -30.48
CA HIS A 1066 -28.07 -42.80 -30.95
C HIS A 1066 -27.72 -44.29 -31.08
N ARG A 1067 -26.53 -44.71 -30.62
CA ARG A 1067 -26.14 -46.13 -30.63
C ARG A 1067 -27.04 -46.97 -29.71
N PRO A 1068 -27.69 -48.02 -30.22
CA PRO A 1068 -28.05 -49.16 -29.40
C PRO A 1068 -26.76 -49.78 -28.86
N SER A 1069 -26.78 -50.23 -27.62
CA SER A 1069 -25.66 -50.87 -26.92
C SER A 1069 -25.18 -52.12 -27.70
N GLY A 1070 -24.27 -52.00 -28.67
CA GLY A 1070 -23.88 -53.18 -29.45
C GLY A 1070 -22.83 -53.07 -30.56
N THR A 1071 -22.57 -51.92 -31.20
CA THR A 1071 -21.75 -51.92 -32.42
C THR A 1071 -20.61 -50.89 -32.38
N ARG A 1072 -19.39 -51.34 -32.09
CA ARG A 1072 -18.15 -50.56 -32.23
C ARG A 1072 -17.79 -50.39 -33.72
N LEU A 1073 -18.19 -49.26 -34.31
CA LEU A 1073 -17.51 -48.68 -35.47
C LEU A 1073 -16.43 -47.70 -35.00
N ARG A 1074 -15.23 -47.85 -35.58
CA ARG A 1074 -13.98 -47.17 -35.24
C ARG A 1074 -14.05 -45.67 -35.55
N LEU A 1075 -14.03 -44.83 -34.52
CA LEU A 1075 -13.81 -43.37 -34.59
C LEU A 1075 -12.32 -43.00 -34.72
N ALA A 1076 -11.51 -43.87 -35.32
CA ALA A 1076 -10.06 -43.66 -35.41
C ALA A 1076 -9.61 -42.83 -36.64
N ASP A 1077 -10.47 -42.64 -37.65
CA ASP A 1077 -10.04 -42.07 -38.94
C ASP A 1077 -10.46 -40.60 -39.17
N LEU A 1078 -10.91 -39.87 -38.14
CA LEU A 1078 -11.29 -38.44 -38.25
C LEU A 1078 -10.45 -37.49 -37.37
N ARG A 1079 -9.35 -37.97 -36.79
CA ARG A 1079 -8.40 -37.17 -35.99
C ARG A 1079 -7.05 -36.99 -36.69
N GLU A 1080 -7.03 -36.68 -37.98
CA GLU A 1080 -5.84 -36.11 -38.62
C GLU A 1080 -6.27 -34.91 -39.46
N ASP A 1081 -6.05 -33.74 -38.87
CA ASP A 1081 -5.83 -32.41 -39.47
C ASP A 1081 -6.65 -31.34 -38.73
N SER A 1082 -6.05 -30.86 -37.65
CA SER A 1082 -6.27 -29.52 -37.14
C SER A 1082 -4.90 -28.87 -36.96
N PRO A 1083 -4.53 -27.86 -37.77
CA PRO A 1083 -3.55 -26.89 -37.34
C PRO A 1083 -4.20 -25.95 -36.31
N PRO A 1084 -3.43 -25.37 -35.37
CA PRO A 1084 -3.95 -24.60 -34.26
C PRO A 1084 -4.23 -23.15 -34.66
N GLU A 1085 -5.44 -22.66 -34.38
CA GLU A 1085 -5.72 -21.25 -34.01
C GLU A 1085 -6.79 -21.19 -32.91
#